data_AF-A0A1G4G3Z4-F1
#
_entry.id   AF-A0A1G4G3Z4-F1
#
_cell.length_a   1.000
_cell.length_b   1.000
_cell.length_c   1.000
_cell.angle_alpha   90.00
_cell.angle_beta   90.00
_cell.angle_gamma   90.00
#
_symmetry.space_group_name_H-M   'P 1'
#
loop_
_entity.id
_entity.type
_entity.pdbx_description
1 polymer ?
#
loop_
_entity_poly.entity_id
_entity_poly.type
_entity_poly.pdbx_seq_one_letter_code
_entity_poly.pdbx_strand_id
1 'polypeptide(L)'
;MKKMSLSLLLLCHMALMTFAQKTESLYLSGTGNDDTVLWDFFCSAGRNSGVWTKIAVPSNWEFEGFGQFNYGHDKERLNEYGIYRYEFDIPRHWIDKKINIVFEGSMTDTQVRINGKEAGEIHQGGFYEFRYDITRLLKFGKKNLLEVTVHKSSANESIENGERNSDFWVFGGIYRPVWLEALPKTHIERIAIDAKGDGSFHADIFLGGDFSETQLKAQVKTLDGKPAGNPVTGTAGKVSRVRLSGVMENPALWSSESPNLYQLELSLYQKGQLLHVVTSKFGFRTVEMRPGDGFYVNGTKIKFKGVNRHSHWPTSGRATNRNISIADVELIKEMNMNAVRMSHYPPDKHFLDVCDSLGLYVIDELTGWQSKYDTEAGRRLVKELVVRDLNHPSVVMWANGNEGGFNFELVPEYARYDIQNRYVFHPWLDEENSNTHHYPDWKVAFQLFASGKKVFFPTEFMHGLYDGGHGAGLDDFWNLMQEHPLSAGGFLWDLADQGVVRDDRNGEIDTDGNHAADGIVGPFREKEGSFYTIKEIFSPVYLEGPDFLPPSFDGKIRVHNRYHFTNLKACKFLARWVRFDFITGKSHELVSQIDAPDVMPGYSGELSVELPERVSDYDLLLITAVDHYGKEIYTWSRNITRAEDFAPRLVEPGDGETTVDELQETFILTSGDTKVRIEKATGTISEITVNGKTVALDNGPRFTGGELIPGGIEQIVEGATSRVKISFNDKNGRKMNRSQITIGLLPSGWIEVDYQFDVGGYHDHIGVTFNYPEEKVKGVRWLGNGPYRVWKNRLKGVRFNIWEKEYNNTVTGESWIYPEFKGFHSNVYAADLFTHEGVVKFVIASDHLFLHLFTPDNPQRRNNDNTLGIFPDGQLSVLNAISPVGTKFQQARELGPQSQQSYLLSRGHLQPPGGKFYIRYNPY
;
A
#
# COMPACT_ATOMS: atom_id res chain seq x y z
N MET A 1 86.16 31.11 35.93
CA MET A 1 85.66 31.22 37.32
C MET A 1 84.25 31.78 37.27
N LYS A 2 83.25 31.07 37.83
CA LYS A 2 81.97 31.53 38.46
C LYS A 2 81.17 32.67 37.77
N LYS A 3 79.84 32.74 37.66
CA LYS A 3 78.62 31.96 37.96
C LYS A 3 77.46 32.91 37.53
N MET A 4 76.30 32.36 37.10
CA MET A 4 74.94 32.95 37.21
C MET A 4 74.64 34.23 36.38
N SER A 5 73.47 34.47 35.76
CA SER A 5 72.08 34.06 36.06
C SER A 5 71.20 34.10 34.80
N LEU A 6 70.26 33.14 34.74
CA LEU A 6 68.84 33.28 34.38
C LEU A 6 68.44 34.28 33.27
N SER A 7 68.05 33.77 32.10
CA SER A 7 66.90 34.22 31.29
C SER A 7 66.91 33.50 29.93
N LEU A 8 66.30 32.30 29.83
CA LEU A 8 65.81 31.78 28.55
C LEU A 8 64.79 30.66 28.83
N LEU A 9 63.56 31.05 29.14
CA LEU A 9 62.42 30.15 29.26
C LEU A 9 61.20 30.95 28.79
N LEU A 10 60.98 31.01 27.47
CA LEU A 10 59.70 31.46 26.93
C LEU A 10 59.51 30.96 25.48
N LEU A 11 58.37 30.30 25.28
CA LEU A 11 57.66 30.01 24.02
C LEU A 11 58.22 28.93 23.07
N CYS A 12 58.04 27.66 23.46
CA CYS A 12 57.46 26.67 22.55
C CYS A 12 55.98 26.51 22.90
N HIS A 13 55.11 27.38 22.39
CA HIS A 13 53.68 27.08 22.30
C HIS A 13 53.50 26.05 21.17
N MET A 14 53.65 24.77 21.49
CA MET A 14 52.98 23.73 20.70
C MET A 14 51.48 23.97 20.89
N ALA A 15 50.85 24.63 19.93
CA ALA A 15 49.41 24.56 19.74
C ALA A 15 49.08 23.10 19.41
N LEU A 16 48.85 22.30 20.45
CA LEU A 16 48.11 21.05 20.33
C LEU A 16 46.75 21.45 19.76
N MET A 17 46.56 21.26 18.45
CA MET A 17 45.22 21.34 17.86
C MET A 17 44.41 20.22 18.52
N THR A 18 43.65 20.57 19.55
CA THR A 18 42.72 19.66 20.18
C THR A 18 41.56 19.48 19.21
N PHE A 19 41.59 18.41 18.42
CA PHE A 19 40.46 18.01 17.60
C PHE A 19 39.29 17.61 18.51
N ALA A 20 38.09 18.07 18.17
CA ALA A 20 36.88 17.67 18.86
C ALA A 20 36.72 16.16 18.82
N GLN A 21 36.33 15.54 19.92
CA GLN A 21 35.89 14.16 19.87
C GLN A 21 34.48 14.12 19.26
N LYS A 22 34.19 13.05 18.53
CA LYS A 22 32.85 12.69 18.09
C LYS A 22 32.39 11.46 18.87
N THR A 23 31.08 11.26 18.98
CA THR A 23 30.56 9.92 19.30
C THR A 23 31.02 8.96 18.20
N GLU A 24 31.65 7.87 18.61
CA GLU A 24 32.06 6.80 17.70
C GLU A 24 31.16 5.58 17.93
N SER A 25 30.79 4.90 16.84
CA SER A 25 30.03 3.66 16.89
C SER A 25 30.85 2.50 16.33
N LEU A 26 30.77 1.33 16.96
CA LEU A 26 31.35 0.07 16.50
C LEU A 26 30.27 -1.00 16.49
N TYR A 27 29.78 -1.37 15.31
CA TYR A 27 28.81 -2.46 15.18
C TYR A 27 29.45 -3.81 15.56
N LEU A 28 28.74 -4.55 16.42
CA LEU A 28 29.10 -5.91 16.82
C LEU A 28 28.28 -6.95 16.05
N SER A 29 27.05 -6.57 15.68
CA SER A 29 26.26 -7.21 14.61
C SER A 29 26.62 -6.58 13.26
N GLY A 30 25.86 -6.89 12.22
CA GLY A 30 25.75 -6.00 11.05
C GLY A 30 24.55 -5.05 11.17
N THR A 31 24.20 -4.37 10.08
CA THR A 31 23.24 -3.25 10.05
C THR A 31 21.82 -3.60 9.58
N GLY A 32 21.59 -4.82 9.09
CA GLY A 32 20.30 -5.28 8.58
C GLY A 32 20.35 -6.75 8.16
N ASN A 33 19.27 -7.29 7.59
CA ASN A 33 19.28 -8.67 7.06
C ASN A 33 20.20 -8.86 5.82
N ASP A 34 20.65 -7.77 5.19
CA ASP A 34 21.60 -7.77 4.07
C ASP A 34 23.06 -7.56 4.49
N ASP A 35 23.29 -7.29 5.77
CA ASP A 35 24.61 -7.09 6.38
C ASP A 35 24.55 -7.65 7.81
N THR A 36 25.02 -8.90 7.98
CA THR A 36 24.95 -9.62 9.25
C THR A 36 26.33 -10.11 9.70
N VAL A 37 26.46 -10.38 11.00
CA VAL A 37 27.67 -10.97 11.59
C VAL A 37 27.30 -12.26 12.31
N LEU A 38 28.10 -13.31 12.11
CA LEU A 38 27.86 -14.62 12.73
C LEU A 38 28.28 -14.63 14.20
N TRP A 39 27.34 -14.93 15.09
CA TRP A 39 27.56 -15.10 16.53
C TRP A 39 27.41 -16.58 16.91
N ASP A 40 28.06 -17.02 18.01
CA ASP A 40 27.76 -18.34 18.58
C ASP A 40 26.35 -18.32 19.17
N PHE A 41 25.58 -19.37 18.93
CA PHE A 41 24.16 -19.42 19.26
C PHE A 41 23.73 -20.78 19.78
N PHE A 42 22.82 -20.77 20.74
CA PHE A 42 22.12 -21.93 21.29
C PHE A 42 20.64 -21.59 21.44
N CYS A 43 19.75 -22.44 20.92
CA CYS A 43 18.31 -22.34 21.11
C CYS A 43 17.82 -23.43 22.06
N SER A 44 16.92 -23.10 23.00
CA SER A 44 16.50 -24.01 24.07
C SER A 44 15.46 -25.06 23.66
N ALA A 45 14.61 -24.75 22.68
CA ALA A 45 13.50 -25.59 22.22
C ALA A 45 13.15 -25.29 20.76
N GLY A 46 12.24 -26.09 20.18
CA GLY A 46 11.87 -25.97 18.76
C GLY A 46 12.93 -26.58 17.83
N ARG A 47 12.91 -26.15 16.56
CA ARG A 47 13.81 -26.68 15.52
C ARG A 47 15.27 -26.38 15.87
N ASN A 48 16.15 -27.34 15.55
CA ASN A 48 17.61 -27.24 15.76
C ASN A 48 18.04 -26.80 17.18
N SER A 49 17.26 -27.15 18.21
CA SER A 49 17.54 -26.80 19.61
C SER A 49 18.51 -27.75 20.32
N GLY A 50 19.07 -27.32 21.45
CA GLY A 50 19.92 -28.15 22.30
C GLY A 50 21.39 -28.27 21.87
N VAL A 51 21.79 -27.59 20.79
CA VAL A 51 23.16 -27.59 20.26
C VAL A 51 23.70 -26.18 20.08
N TRP A 52 25.02 -26.02 20.23
CA TRP A 52 25.71 -24.77 19.90
C TRP A 52 26.08 -24.74 18.41
N THR A 53 25.83 -23.60 17.77
CA THR A 53 26.06 -23.35 16.34
C THR A 53 26.40 -21.88 16.10
N LYS A 54 26.36 -21.41 14.85
CA LYS A 54 26.41 -20.00 14.47
C LYS A 54 25.06 -19.51 13.98
N ILE A 55 24.74 -18.24 14.23
CA ILE A 55 23.56 -17.55 13.70
C ILE A 55 23.94 -16.16 13.19
N ALA A 56 23.29 -15.69 12.13
CA ALA A 56 23.42 -14.31 11.66
C ALA A 56 22.79 -13.33 12.67
N VAL A 57 23.43 -12.19 12.92
CA VAL A 57 22.88 -11.09 13.72
C VAL A 57 23.03 -9.77 12.94
N PRO A 58 21.95 -9.02 12.70
CA PRO A 58 20.59 -9.25 13.19
C PRO A 58 19.80 -10.33 12.43
N SER A 59 18.95 -11.10 13.13
CA SER A 59 18.00 -12.04 12.54
C SER A 59 16.87 -12.41 13.50
N ASN A 60 15.76 -12.95 12.96
CA ASN A 60 14.82 -13.75 13.73
C ASN A 60 15.19 -15.22 13.59
N TRP A 61 15.35 -15.94 14.70
CA TRP A 61 15.94 -17.29 14.66
C TRP A 61 15.06 -18.29 13.89
N GLU A 62 13.76 -18.02 13.75
CA GLU A 62 12.85 -18.84 12.95
C GLU A 62 13.26 -18.91 11.48
N PHE A 63 13.79 -17.83 10.93
CA PHE A 63 14.26 -17.78 9.54
C PHE A 63 15.67 -18.34 9.34
N GLU A 64 16.39 -18.57 10.44
CA GLU A 64 17.70 -19.22 10.47
C GLU A 64 17.60 -20.73 10.77
N GLY A 65 16.38 -21.27 10.78
CA GLY A 65 16.12 -22.70 10.98
C GLY A 65 15.93 -23.14 12.43
N PHE A 66 15.75 -22.22 13.37
CA PHE A 66 15.61 -22.53 14.80
C PHE A 66 14.21 -22.25 15.35
N GLY A 67 13.90 -22.78 16.53
CA GLY A 67 12.66 -22.47 17.23
C GLY A 67 11.40 -22.90 16.48
N GLN A 68 10.26 -22.28 16.81
CA GLN A 68 8.95 -22.52 16.23
C GLN A 68 8.40 -21.24 15.61
N PHE A 69 7.95 -21.28 14.36
CA PHE A 69 7.13 -20.17 13.83
C PHE A 69 5.76 -20.16 14.49
N ASN A 70 5.35 -18.99 14.98
CA ASN A 70 4.04 -18.78 15.59
C ASN A 70 3.35 -17.53 15.08
N TYR A 71 2.03 -17.62 14.92
CA TYR A 71 1.18 -16.44 14.81
C TYR A 71 0.64 -16.07 16.20
N GLY A 72 0.36 -14.79 16.48
CA GLY A 72 -0.01 -14.36 17.84
C GLY A 72 -1.33 -14.94 18.37
N HIS A 73 -2.16 -15.53 17.51
CA HIS A 73 -3.38 -16.27 17.88
C HIS A 73 -3.14 -17.76 18.19
N ASP A 74 -1.92 -18.26 18.03
CA ASP A 74 -1.58 -19.64 18.38
C ASP A 74 -1.77 -19.89 19.88
N LYS A 75 -2.56 -20.90 20.22
CA LYS A 75 -2.85 -21.27 21.62
C LYS A 75 -1.68 -21.97 22.31
N GLU A 76 -0.84 -22.64 21.53
CA GLU A 76 0.30 -23.42 22.04
C GLU A 76 1.59 -22.81 21.49
N ARG A 77 2.43 -22.30 22.39
CA ARG A 77 3.77 -21.79 22.08
C ARG A 77 4.80 -22.49 22.94
N LEU A 78 5.94 -22.82 22.35
CA LEU A 78 7.09 -23.30 23.11
C LEU A 78 7.69 -22.16 23.95
N ASN A 79 8.15 -22.49 25.16
CA ASN A 79 8.91 -21.55 26.00
C ASN A 79 10.38 -21.52 25.55
N GLU A 80 10.63 -20.74 24.51
CA GLU A 80 11.91 -20.67 23.80
C GLU A 80 12.79 -19.53 24.33
N TYR A 81 14.08 -19.80 24.47
CA TYR A 81 15.11 -18.79 24.66
C TYR A 81 16.36 -19.10 23.83
N GLY A 82 17.00 -18.05 23.36
CA GLY A 82 18.27 -18.08 22.64
C GLY A 82 19.40 -17.54 23.50
N ILE A 83 20.55 -18.21 23.52
CA ILE A 83 21.79 -17.71 24.12
C ILE A 83 22.77 -17.41 22.99
N TYR A 84 23.25 -16.17 22.95
CA TYR A 84 24.22 -15.69 21.99
C TYR A 84 25.55 -15.41 22.66
N ARG A 85 26.66 -15.66 21.96
CA ARG A 85 28.01 -15.25 22.37
C ARG A 85 28.79 -14.64 21.23
N TYR A 86 29.51 -13.56 21.54
CA TYR A 86 30.36 -12.88 20.57
C TYR A 86 31.63 -12.34 21.23
N GLU A 87 32.78 -12.65 20.65
CA GLU A 87 34.06 -12.08 21.08
C GLU A 87 34.41 -10.85 20.25
N PHE A 88 34.76 -9.76 20.93
CA PHE A 88 35.08 -8.50 20.27
C PHE A 88 36.30 -7.81 20.90
N ASP A 89 36.97 -7.01 20.09
CA ASP A 89 38.04 -6.11 20.54
C ASP A 89 37.48 -4.70 20.73
N ILE A 90 38.00 -3.98 21.72
CA ILE A 90 37.70 -2.57 21.89
C ILE A 90 38.88 -1.71 21.42
N PRO A 91 38.63 -0.65 20.63
CA PRO A 91 39.67 0.29 20.23
C PRO A 91 40.40 0.88 21.44
N ARG A 92 41.73 0.83 21.41
CA ARG A 92 42.56 1.25 22.57
C ARG A 92 42.37 2.73 22.93
N HIS A 93 42.04 3.58 21.97
CA HIS A 93 41.79 5.01 22.21
C HIS A 93 40.46 5.30 22.93
N TRP A 94 39.64 4.28 23.20
CA TRP A 94 38.41 4.41 23.99
C TRP A 94 38.61 4.24 25.51
N ILE A 95 39.84 4.01 26.01
CA ILE A 95 40.12 3.72 27.43
C ILE A 95 39.59 4.76 28.43
N ASP A 96 39.49 6.01 27.99
CA ASP A 96 39.00 7.14 28.79
C ASP A 96 37.63 7.65 28.33
N LYS A 97 36.85 6.81 27.64
CA LYS A 97 35.50 7.14 27.18
C LYS A 97 34.44 6.45 28.05
N LYS A 98 33.22 6.99 28.04
CA LYS A 98 32.02 6.27 28.46
C LYS A 98 31.59 5.39 27.29
N ILE A 99 31.44 4.09 27.51
CA ILE A 99 31.11 3.13 26.46
C ILE A 99 29.77 2.48 26.81
N ASN A 100 28.79 2.69 25.94
CA ASN A 100 27.50 2.02 26.02
C ASN A 100 27.48 0.84 25.03
N ILE A 101 26.79 -0.24 25.37
CA ILE A 101 26.27 -1.19 24.38
C ILE A 101 24.82 -0.82 24.09
N VAL A 102 24.43 -0.80 22.82
CA VAL A 102 23.09 -0.41 22.35
C VAL A 102 22.51 -1.54 21.52
N PHE A 103 21.25 -1.86 21.78
CA PHE A 103 20.43 -2.77 21.00
C PHE A 103 19.28 -1.95 20.41
N GLU A 104 19.13 -1.93 19.09
CA GLU A 104 17.99 -1.23 18.44
C GLU A 104 16.67 -2.02 18.59
N GLY A 105 16.76 -3.32 18.86
CA GLY A 105 15.62 -4.19 19.11
C GLY A 105 16.04 -5.66 19.30
N SER A 106 15.44 -6.31 20.29
CA SER A 106 15.66 -7.72 20.63
C SER A 106 14.38 -8.27 21.24
N MET A 107 13.87 -9.38 20.71
CA MET A 107 12.57 -9.94 21.13
C MET A 107 12.75 -11.14 22.04
N THR A 108 12.35 -11.09 23.31
CA THR A 108 11.53 -10.07 24.00
C THR A 108 12.15 -9.63 25.31
N ASP A 109 12.44 -10.57 26.20
CA ASP A 109 13.18 -10.28 27.43
C ASP A 109 14.65 -10.53 27.17
N THR A 110 15.48 -9.49 27.32
CA THR A 110 16.89 -9.52 26.93
C THR A 110 17.80 -9.27 28.13
N GLN A 111 18.60 -10.28 28.48
CA GLN A 111 19.65 -10.20 29.48
C GLN A 111 21.01 -10.06 28.80
N VAL A 112 21.79 -9.04 29.18
CA VAL A 112 23.11 -8.76 28.59
C VAL A 112 24.21 -8.92 29.64
N ARG A 113 25.27 -9.67 29.29
CA ARG A 113 26.46 -9.83 30.11
C ARG A 113 27.72 -9.52 29.31
N ILE A 114 28.66 -8.85 29.97
CA ILE A 114 30.01 -8.57 29.45
C ILE A 114 31.02 -9.23 30.39
N ASN A 115 31.86 -10.11 29.84
CA ASN A 115 32.90 -10.81 30.59
C ASN A 115 32.36 -11.53 31.85
N GLY A 116 31.17 -12.14 31.73
CA GLY A 116 30.48 -12.87 32.82
C GLY A 116 29.78 -11.99 33.85
N LYS A 117 29.70 -10.67 33.66
CA LYS A 117 29.01 -9.73 34.56
C LYS A 117 27.82 -9.08 33.86
N GLU A 118 26.73 -8.85 34.58
CA GLU A 118 25.52 -8.21 34.05
C GLU A 118 25.79 -6.75 33.67
N ALA A 119 25.31 -6.36 32.48
CA ALA A 119 25.41 -4.99 31.97
C ALA A 119 24.36 -4.07 32.60
N GLY A 120 23.19 -4.63 32.96
CA GLY A 120 22.09 -3.93 33.62
C GLY A 120 20.92 -4.87 33.88
N GLU A 121 19.77 -4.31 34.26
CA GLU A 121 18.51 -5.05 34.44
C GLU A 121 18.06 -5.67 33.12
N ILE A 122 17.31 -6.78 33.18
CA ILE A 122 16.71 -7.40 31.99
C ILE A 122 15.79 -6.38 31.32
N HIS A 123 16.06 -6.08 30.05
CA HIS A 123 15.15 -5.27 29.25
C HIS A 123 13.95 -6.12 28.85
N GLN A 124 12.75 -5.57 28.97
CA GLN A 124 11.51 -6.23 28.56
C GLN A 124 10.76 -5.28 27.64
N GLY A 125 10.42 -5.78 26.45
CA GLY A 125 9.74 -5.07 25.37
C GLY A 125 10.48 -5.28 24.04
N GLY A 126 9.84 -5.90 23.06
CA GLY A 126 10.53 -6.41 21.88
C GLY A 126 10.94 -5.37 20.85
N PHE A 127 10.36 -4.17 20.88
CA PHE A 127 10.41 -3.22 19.75
C PHE A 127 11.26 -1.96 19.97
N TYR A 128 11.89 -1.84 21.14
CA TYR A 128 12.45 -0.58 21.63
C TYR A 128 13.98 -0.62 21.67
N GLU A 129 14.60 0.54 21.43
CA GLU A 129 16.04 0.70 21.61
C GLU A 129 16.38 0.83 23.10
N PHE A 130 17.31 0.02 23.58
CA PHE A 130 17.84 0.12 24.94
C PHE A 130 19.36 0.06 24.97
N ARG A 131 19.95 0.57 26.06
CA ARG A 131 21.40 0.65 26.22
C ARG A 131 21.87 0.51 27.66
N TYR A 132 23.09 0.01 27.83
CA TYR A 132 23.77 -0.09 29.12
C TYR A 132 25.17 0.52 29.08
N ASP A 133 25.57 1.22 30.14
CA ASP A 133 26.96 1.65 30.34
C ASP A 133 27.81 0.45 30.77
N ILE A 134 28.66 -0.02 29.87
CA ILE A 134 29.52 -1.19 30.10
C ILE A 134 30.99 -0.81 30.36
N THR A 135 31.29 0.49 30.54
CA THR A 135 32.66 1.02 30.66
C THR A 135 33.50 0.23 31.67
N ARG A 136 32.92 -0.10 32.83
CA ARG A 136 33.60 -0.80 33.93
C ARG A 136 33.73 -2.32 33.75
N LEU A 137 33.06 -2.89 32.75
CA LEU A 137 33.05 -4.32 32.47
C LEU A 137 34.10 -4.73 31.42
N LEU A 138 34.66 -3.74 30.72
CA LEU A 138 35.53 -3.94 29.57
C LEU A 138 36.99 -4.16 29.97
N LYS A 139 37.67 -5.01 29.20
CA LYS A 139 39.09 -5.32 29.30
C LYS A 139 39.80 -4.76 28.07
N PHE A 140 40.48 -3.62 28.22
CA PHE A 140 41.23 -3.01 27.12
C PHE A 140 42.48 -3.82 26.76
N GLY A 141 42.77 -3.96 25.47
CA GLY A 141 43.90 -4.74 24.96
C GLY A 141 43.74 -6.26 25.08
N LYS A 142 42.54 -6.74 25.39
CA LYS A 142 42.17 -8.17 25.44
C LYS A 142 40.82 -8.35 24.72
N LYS A 143 40.54 -9.59 24.30
CA LYS A 143 39.19 -9.97 23.85
C LYS A 143 38.20 -9.81 24.98
N ASN A 144 37.04 -9.24 24.64
CA ASN A 144 35.88 -9.14 25.51
C ASN A 144 34.82 -10.12 25.02
N LEU A 145 34.12 -10.75 25.95
CA LEU A 145 33.03 -11.66 25.65
C LEU A 145 31.70 -10.95 25.92
N LEU A 146 30.85 -10.85 24.91
CA LEU A 146 29.44 -10.51 25.01
C LEU A 146 28.65 -11.83 25.10
N GLU A 147 27.77 -11.93 26.09
CA GLU A 147 26.78 -13.01 26.19
C GLU A 147 25.39 -12.37 26.32
N VAL A 148 24.44 -12.83 25.51
CA VAL A 148 23.07 -12.31 25.53
C VAL A 148 22.10 -13.49 25.63
N THR A 149 21.20 -13.46 26.60
CA THR A 149 20.08 -14.41 26.68
C THR A 149 18.81 -13.68 26.30
N VAL A 150 18.08 -14.21 25.32
CA VAL A 150 16.86 -13.63 24.77
C VAL A 150 15.72 -14.64 24.92
N HIS A 151 14.69 -14.30 25.69
CA HIS A 151 13.48 -15.11 25.81
C HIS A 151 12.42 -14.62 24.82
N LYS A 152 11.81 -15.55 24.07
CA LYS A 152 10.75 -15.21 23.11
C LYS A 152 9.48 -14.70 23.79
N SER A 153 9.10 -15.35 24.90
CA SER A 153 8.04 -14.86 25.78
C SER A 153 8.60 -13.97 26.88
N SER A 154 7.83 -12.96 27.26
CA SER A 154 8.15 -12.06 28.37
C SER A 154 7.74 -12.67 29.71
N ALA A 155 8.58 -12.49 30.73
CA ALA A 155 8.22 -12.81 32.11
C ALA A 155 7.22 -11.81 32.71
N ASN A 156 7.10 -10.61 32.14
CA ASN A 156 6.05 -9.65 32.44
C ASN A 156 4.80 -9.96 31.59
N GLU A 157 3.71 -10.32 32.27
CA GLU A 157 2.44 -10.70 31.65
C GLU A 157 1.81 -9.58 30.80
N SER A 158 1.98 -8.31 31.19
CA SER A 158 1.41 -7.18 30.42
C SER A 158 2.10 -7.03 29.07
N ILE A 159 3.42 -7.26 29.02
CA ILE A 159 4.21 -7.25 27.78
C ILE A 159 3.90 -8.48 26.92
N GLU A 160 3.81 -9.67 27.54
CA GLU A 160 3.45 -10.90 26.82
C GLU A 160 2.09 -10.75 26.13
N ASN A 161 1.08 -10.27 26.85
CA ASN A 161 -0.25 -10.08 26.31
C ASN A 161 -0.30 -8.96 25.25
N GLY A 162 0.42 -7.85 25.47
CA GLY A 162 0.39 -6.69 24.57
C GLY A 162 1.22 -6.85 23.28
N GLU A 163 2.23 -7.73 23.26
CA GLU A 163 3.13 -7.91 22.11
C GLU A 163 3.04 -9.29 21.44
N ARG A 164 2.61 -10.33 22.16
CA ARG A 164 2.69 -11.72 21.67
C ARG A 164 1.32 -12.33 21.41
N ASN A 165 0.26 -11.82 22.01
CA ASN A 165 -1.11 -12.24 21.74
C ASN A 165 -1.77 -11.22 20.80
N SER A 166 -1.36 -11.21 19.53
CA SER A 166 -1.70 -10.14 18.59
C SER A 166 -1.93 -10.66 17.17
N ASP A 167 -2.54 -9.83 16.33
CA ASP A 167 -2.77 -10.14 14.91
C ASP A 167 -1.51 -9.86 14.06
N PHE A 168 -0.42 -10.56 14.37
CA PHE A 168 0.82 -10.59 13.58
C PHE A 168 1.73 -11.75 14.01
N TRP A 169 2.76 -12.04 13.22
CA TRP A 169 3.76 -13.07 13.52
C TRP A 169 4.60 -12.76 14.77
N VAL A 170 4.84 -13.81 15.57
CA VAL A 170 5.60 -13.78 16.82
C VAL A 170 6.91 -14.52 16.65
N PHE A 171 8.01 -13.76 16.63
CA PHE A 171 9.37 -14.28 16.45
C PHE A 171 10.23 -14.05 17.70
N GLY A 172 11.35 -14.76 17.77
CA GLY A 172 12.41 -14.50 18.74
C GLY A 172 13.68 -13.95 18.12
N GLY A 173 14.57 -13.43 18.95
CA GLY A 173 15.96 -13.15 18.60
C GLY A 173 16.37 -11.67 18.54
N ILE A 174 17.66 -11.46 18.28
CA ILE A 174 18.26 -10.14 18.13
C ILE A 174 18.08 -9.70 16.68
N TYR A 175 16.91 -9.13 16.38
CA TYR A 175 16.43 -8.89 15.01
C TYR A 175 16.75 -7.48 14.48
N ARG A 176 17.31 -6.61 15.32
CA ARG A 176 17.86 -5.30 14.92
C ARG A 176 19.32 -5.15 15.39
N PRO A 177 20.08 -4.21 14.81
CA PRO A 177 21.50 -4.03 15.09
C PRO A 177 21.89 -3.86 16.57
N VAL A 178 23.12 -4.28 16.87
CA VAL A 178 23.82 -4.13 18.14
C VAL A 178 25.18 -3.48 17.91
N TRP A 179 25.47 -2.39 18.62
CA TRP A 179 26.74 -1.68 18.51
C TRP A 179 27.22 -1.16 19.87
N LEU A 180 28.51 -0.83 19.91
CA LEU A 180 29.10 -0.04 20.99
C LEU A 180 29.12 1.44 20.61
N GLU A 181 28.72 2.30 21.54
CA GLU A 181 28.76 3.75 21.42
C GLU A 181 29.79 4.31 22.40
N ALA A 182 30.78 5.05 21.91
CA ALA A 182 31.82 5.65 22.72
C ALA A 182 31.70 7.18 22.80
N LEU A 183 31.40 7.66 24.00
CA LEU A 183 31.19 9.06 24.34
C LEU A 183 32.39 9.62 25.12
N PRO A 184 32.77 10.89 24.91
CA PRO A 184 33.70 11.58 25.82
C PRO A 184 33.17 11.58 27.27
N LYS A 185 34.04 11.71 28.28
CA LYS A 185 33.61 11.74 29.70
C LYS A 185 32.56 12.82 29.96
N THR A 186 32.81 14.03 29.47
CA THR A 186 31.85 15.13 29.42
C THR A 186 31.30 15.23 27.99
N HIS A 187 30.00 15.00 27.81
CA HIS A 187 29.40 14.82 26.50
C HIS A 187 27.99 15.38 26.43
N ILE A 188 27.53 15.63 25.21
CA ILE A 188 26.12 15.74 24.86
C ILE A 188 25.54 14.32 24.86
N GLU A 189 24.55 14.07 25.71
CA GLU A 189 23.87 12.78 25.87
C GLU A 189 22.64 12.68 24.97
N ARG A 190 21.86 13.76 24.87
CA ARG A 190 20.63 13.79 24.06
C ARG A 190 20.37 15.21 23.55
N ILE A 191 19.75 15.29 22.38
CA ILE A 191 19.24 16.53 21.79
C ILE A 191 17.75 16.36 21.53
N ALA A 192 16.92 17.31 21.97
CA ALA A 192 15.52 17.38 21.59
C ALA A 192 15.22 18.69 20.86
N ILE A 193 14.78 18.62 19.60
CA ILE A 193 14.58 19.78 18.72
C ILE A 193 13.09 20.07 18.54
N ASP A 194 12.71 21.34 18.65
CA ASP A 194 11.44 21.91 18.20
C ASP A 194 11.74 23.03 17.19
N ALA A 195 11.50 22.75 15.91
CA ALA A 195 11.79 23.65 14.80
C ALA A 195 10.50 23.90 14.02
N LYS A 196 9.90 25.07 14.23
CA LYS A 196 8.55 25.42 13.76
C LYS A 196 8.55 26.05 12.38
N GLY A 197 7.43 25.96 11.68
CA GLY A 197 7.28 26.53 10.34
C GLY A 197 7.36 28.06 10.28
N ASP A 198 7.21 28.76 11.42
CA ASP A 198 7.42 30.20 11.51
C ASP A 198 8.91 30.60 11.68
N GLY A 199 9.82 29.62 11.71
CA GLY A 199 11.24 29.82 11.92
C GLY A 199 11.69 29.76 13.37
N SER A 200 10.77 29.68 14.34
CA SER A 200 11.12 29.50 15.75
C SER A 200 11.88 28.19 15.95
N PHE A 201 13.03 28.26 16.61
CA PHE A 201 13.90 27.13 16.86
C PHE A 201 14.24 27.01 18.34
N HIS A 202 13.94 25.86 18.92
CA HIS A 202 14.31 25.48 20.28
C HIS A 202 15.03 24.14 20.28
N ALA A 203 16.09 24.02 21.07
CA ALA A 203 16.76 22.75 21.31
C ALA A 203 17.06 22.57 22.80
N ASP A 204 16.52 21.50 23.39
CA ASP A 204 16.88 21.04 24.73
C ASP A 204 18.07 20.08 24.63
N ILE A 205 19.21 20.50 25.18
CA ILE A 205 20.46 19.75 25.19
C ILE A 205 20.66 19.13 26.57
N PHE A 206 20.83 17.81 26.62
CA PHE A 206 21.09 17.08 27.85
C PHE A 206 22.57 16.67 27.87
N LEU A 207 23.25 16.97 28.98
CA LEU A 207 24.69 16.74 29.16
C LEU A 207 24.96 15.62 30.15
N GLY A 208 25.92 14.77 29.82
CA GLY A 208 26.45 13.72 30.69
C GLY A 208 27.87 14.02 31.17
N GLY A 209 28.24 13.50 32.35
CA GLY A 209 29.56 13.70 32.96
C GLY A 209 29.67 14.97 33.80
N ASP A 210 30.89 15.53 33.91
CA ASP A 210 31.13 16.81 34.58
C ASP A 210 31.01 17.96 33.57
N PHE A 211 29.87 18.63 33.59
CA PHE A 211 29.53 19.73 32.70
C PHE A 211 29.77 21.12 33.31
N SER A 212 30.55 21.22 34.39
CA SER A 212 30.95 22.51 34.96
C SER A 212 31.74 23.34 33.94
N GLU A 213 31.48 24.65 33.90
CA GLU A 213 32.16 25.61 33.01
C GLU A 213 32.10 25.21 31.51
N THR A 214 30.99 24.59 31.10
CA THR A 214 30.77 24.20 29.70
C THR A 214 29.96 25.23 28.92
N GLN A 215 30.33 25.41 27.65
CA GLN A 215 29.65 26.24 26.67
C GLN A 215 29.19 25.39 25.51
N LEU A 216 27.99 25.66 25.01
CA LEU A 216 27.39 25.01 23.85
C LEU A 216 27.32 26.02 22.70
N LYS A 217 27.62 25.56 21.49
CA LYS A 217 27.40 26.28 20.26
C LYS A 217 26.62 25.38 19.30
N ALA A 218 25.41 25.80 18.96
CA ALA A 218 24.54 25.18 17.98
C ALA A 218 24.63 25.95 16.65
N GLN A 219 24.89 25.26 15.55
CA GLN A 219 24.83 25.81 14.20
C GLN A 219 23.89 24.95 13.36
N VAL A 220 22.80 25.56 12.89
CA VAL A 220 21.97 24.94 11.85
C VAL A 220 22.74 24.97 10.54
N LYS A 221 22.72 23.85 9.82
CA LYS A 221 23.36 23.67 8.52
C LYS A 221 22.40 23.00 7.55
N THR A 222 22.59 23.26 6.26
CA THR A 222 22.05 22.41 5.19
C THR A 222 22.72 21.03 5.23
N LEU A 223 22.13 20.04 4.55
CA LEU A 223 22.69 18.68 4.51
C LEU A 223 24.09 18.61 3.88
N ASP A 224 24.44 19.52 2.96
CA ASP A 224 25.78 19.65 2.39
C ASP A 224 26.80 20.34 3.32
N GLY A 225 26.39 20.69 4.55
CA GLY A 225 27.27 21.21 5.59
C GLY A 225 27.44 22.73 5.62
N LYS A 226 26.74 23.48 4.76
CA LYS A 226 26.81 24.95 4.79
C LYS A 226 25.99 25.52 5.95
N PRO A 227 26.50 26.52 6.69
CA PRO A 227 25.73 27.23 7.71
C PRO A 227 24.44 27.82 7.14
N ALA A 228 23.34 27.63 7.86
CA ALA A 228 22.04 28.24 7.58
C ALA A 228 21.60 28.98 8.85
N GLY A 229 21.53 30.31 8.78
CA GLY A 229 21.24 31.15 9.94
C GLY A 229 22.42 31.34 10.91
N ASN A 230 22.17 32.12 11.96
CA ASN A 230 23.18 32.46 12.97
C ASN A 230 23.35 31.34 14.01
N PRO A 231 24.57 31.14 14.55
CA PRO A 231 24.78 30.18 15.61
C PRO A 231 24.12 30.64 16.92
N VAL A 232 23.57 29.69 17.68
CA VAL A 232 23.01 29.92 19.01
C VAL A 232 24.00 29.38 20.05
N THR A 233 24.28 30.16 21.09
CA THR A 233 25.18 29.75 22.17
C THR A 233 24.48 29.69 23.51
N GLY A 234 24.91 28.80 24.39
CA GLY A 234 24.45 28.72 25.77
C GLY A 234 25.54 28.19 26.69
N THR A 235 25.36 28.36 28.00
CA THR A 235 26.29 27.88 29.02
C THR A 235 25.57 26.89 29.93
N ALA A 236 26.21 25.79 30.29
CA ALA A 236 25.61 24.88 31.27
C ALA A 236 25.61 25.52 32.66
N GLY A 237 24.47 25.41 33.33
CA GLY A 237 24.31 25.81 34.73
C GLY A 237 24.60 24.66 35.69
N LYS A 238 23.88 24.64 36.83
CA LYS A 238 23.94 23.53 37.80
C LYS A 238 23.12 22.30 37.39
N VAL A 239 22.28 22.43 36.37
CA VAL A 239 21.42 21.35 35.83
C VAL A 239 21.97 20.88 34.50
N SER A 240 21.81 19.59 34.21
CA SER A 240 22.33 18.95 33.00
C SER A 240 21.57 19.31 31.71
N ARG A 241 20.43 20.00 31.81
CA ARG A 241 19.63 20.45 30.66
C ARG A 241 19.89 21.92 30.35
N VAL A 242 20.28 22.21 29.11
CA VAL A 242 20.45 23.56 28.57
C VAL A 242 19.48 23.77 27.41
N ARG A 243 18.66 24.83 27.47
CA ARG A 243 17.80 25.23 26.36
C ARG A 243 18.49 26.27 25.50
N LEU A 244 18.61 25.99 24.21
CA LEU A 244 19.05 26.93 23.19
C LEU A 244 17.83 27.39 22.39
N SER A 245 17.73 28.69 22.14
CA SER A 245 16.63 29.29 21.37
C SER A 245 17.18 30.23 20.30
N GLY A 246 16.59 30.17 19.11
CA GLY A 246 16.93 31.04 17.99
C GLY A 246 15.75 31.19 17.03
N VAL A 247 15.98 31.94 15.96
CA VAL A 247 15.02 32.14 14.88
C VAL A 247 15.77 31.95 13.55
N MET A 248 15.19 31.13 12.67
CA MET A 248 15.61 30.99 11.28
C MET A 248 14.70 31.87 10.43
N GLU A 249 15.26 32.83 9.69
CA GLU A 249 14.46 33.63 8.77
C GLU A 249 14.12 32.81 7.52
N ASN A 250 12.82 32.75 7.17
CA ASN A 250 12.30 32.11 5.97
C ASN A 250 12.86 30.68 5.72
N PRO A 251 12.72 29.74 6.68
CA PRO A 251 13.22 28.39 6.49
C PRO A 251 12.48 27.70 5.34
N ALA A 252 13.21 26.92 4.54
CA ALA A 252 12.57 25.92 3.68
C ALA A 252 11.84 24.89 4.56
N LEU A 253 10.51 24.80 4.41
CA LEU A 253 9.65 23.99 5.28
C LEU A 253 9.66 22.52 4.88
N TRP A 254 9.55 21.65 5.87
CA TRP A 254 9.35 20.22 5.66
C TRP A 254 7.85 19.90 5.54
N SER A 255 7.48 19.09 4.54
CA SER A 255 6.18 18.44 4.38
C SER A 255 6.34 17.13 3.59
N SER A 256 5.28 16.33 3.46
CA SER A 256 5.31 15.12 2.61
C SER A 256 5.46 15.42 1.10
N GLU A 257 5.19 16.65 0.67
CA GLU A 257 5.37 17.11 -0.72
C GLU A 257 6.74 17.78 -0.93
N SER A 258 7.33 18.35 0.12
CA SER A 258 8.63 19.03 0.11
C SER A 258 9.44 18.67 1.36
N PRO A 259 10.17 17.53 1.36
CA PRO A 259 10.88 17.02 2.53
C PRO A 259 12.21 17.76 2.78
N ASN A 260 12.17 19.08 2.98
CA ASN A 260 13.36 19.89 3.24
C ASN A 260 13.96 19.58 4.61
N LEU A 261 15.23 19.15 4.63
CA LEU A 261 15.93 18.76 5.85
C LEU A 261 17.15 19.66 6.13
N TYR A 262 17.41 19.83 7.42
CA TYR A 262 18.58 20.50 7.97
C TYR A 262 19.32 19.54 8.92
N GLN A 263 20.52 19.94 9.32
CA GLN A 263 21.25 19.30 10.40
C GLN A 263 21.68 20.35 11.43
N LEU A 264 21.51 20.03 12.70
CA LEU A 264 22.02 20.80 13.82
C LEU A 264 23.40 20.26 14.18
N GLU A 265 24.45 21.03 13.95
CA GLU A 265 25.78 20.74 14.52
C GLU A 265 25.88 21.39 15.90
N LEU A 266 26.12 20.58 16.93
CA LEU A 266 26.24 21.03 18.30
C LEU A 266 27.64 20.75 18.83
N SER A 267 28.33 21.81 19.21
CA SER A 267 29.69 21.79 19.76
C SER A 267 29.66 22.09 21.26
N LEU A 268 30.25 21.21 22.06
CA LEU A 268 30.44 21.34 23.51
C LEU A 268 31.88 21.71 23.82
N TYR A 269 32.05 22.85 24.48
CA TYR A 269 33.32 23.34 24.98
C TYR A 269 33.35 23.25 26.51
N GLN A 270 34.51 23.02 27.10
CA GLN A 270 34.74 23.17 28.54
C GLN A 270 36.03 23.96 28.75
N LYS A 271 35.98 25.03 29.55
CA LYS A 271 37.15 25.91 29.78
C LYS A 271 37.83 26.38 28.48
N GLY A 272 37.03 26.61 27.44
CA GLY A 272 37.49 27.03 26.10
C GLY A 272 38.00 25.91 25.19
N GLN A 273 38.13 24.67 25.67
CA GLN A 273 38.53 23.52 24.87
C GLN A 273 37.31 22.83 24.26
N LEU A 274 37.34 22.54 22.96
CA LEU A 274 36.29 21.78 22.27
C LEU A 274 36.38 20.30 22.65
N LEU A 275 35.34 19.78 23.31
CA LEU A 275 35.30 18.42 23.83
C LEU A 275 34.51 17.46 22.95
N HIS A 276 33.31 17.86 22.52
CA HIS A 276 32.39 16.96 21.83
C HIS A 276 31.62 17.68 20.72
N VAL A 277 31.50 17.07 19.55
CA VAL A 277 30.61 17.53 18.46
C VAL A 277 29.66 16.41 18.07
N VAL A 278 28.37 16.73 18.02
CA VAL A 278 27.30 15.84 17.53
C VAL A 278 26.47 16.53 16.45
N THR A 279 25.84 15.74 15.59
CA THR A 279 24.93 16.22 14.54
C THR A 279 23.58 15.52 14.66
N SER A 280 22.49 16.27 14.53
CA SER A 280 21.12 15.72 14.50
C SER A 280 20.36 16.29 13.31
N LYS A 281 19.69 15.44 12.52
CA LYS A 281 18.84 15.88 11.40
C LYS A 281 17.47 16.31 11.92
N PHE A 282 16.87 17.29 11.26
CA PHE A 282 15.51 17.77 11.57
C PHE A 282 14.92 18.52 10.35
N GLY A 283 13.63 18.87 10.43
CA GLY A 283 12.95 19.72 9.44
C GLY A 283 12.09 20.78 10.14
N PHE A 284 12.04 21.99 9.56
CA PHE A 284 11.16 23.04 10.06
C PHE A 284 9.71 22.74 9.65
N ARG A 285 8.86 22.42 10.63
CA ARG A 285 7.42 22.32 10.43
C ARG A 285 6.65 22.53 11.73
N THR A 286 5.40 22.95 11.62
CA THR A 286 4.45 23.00 12.74
C THR A 286 3.34 21.99 12.49
N VAL A 287 3.04 21.15 13.48
CA VAL A 287 1.95 20.16 13.41
C VAL A 287 0.93 20.44 14.51
N GLU A 288 -0.36 20.40 14.18
CA GLU A 288 -1.43 20.76 15.12
C GLU A 288 -2.69 19.94 14.86
N MET A 289 -3.26 19.35 15.91
CA MET A 289 -4.64 18.87 15.90
C MET A 289 -5.53 20.00 16.42
N ARG A 290 -6.44 20.52 15.60
CA ARG A 290 -7.36 21.60 15.97
C ARG A 290 -8.76 21.02 16.22
N PRO A 291 -9.26 21.03 17.47
CA PRO A 291 -10.59 20.52 17.81
C PRO A 291 -11.70 21.11 16.96
N GLY A 292 -12.63 20.26 16.50
CA GLY A 292 -13.76 20.68 15.66
C GLY A 292 -13.39 21.22 14.28
N ASP A 293 -12.13 21.02 13.83
CA ASP A 293 -11.66 21.51 12.55
C ASP A 293 -10.88 20.43 11.79
N GLY A 294 -9.66 20.09 12.21
CA GLY A 294 -8.86 19.03 11.55
C GLY A 294 -7.38 19.02 11.94
N PHE A 295 -6.60 18.22 11.23
CA PHE A 295 -5.16 18.13 11.40
C PHE A 295 -4.43 19.10 10.46
N TYR A 296 -3.40 19.79 10.94
CA TYR A 296 -2.68 20.83 10.22
C TYR A 296 -1.19 20.59 10.20
N VAL A 297 -0.57 20.88 9.05
CA VAL A 297 0.89 20.97 8.88
C VAL A 297 1.20 22.31 8.23
N ASN A 298 2.05 23.11 8.88
CA ASN A 298 2.45 24.44 8.41
C ASN A 298 1.26 25.38 8.12
N GLY A 299 0.19 25.26 8.91
CA GLY A 299 -1.04 26.04 8.74
C GLY A 299 -1.98 25.53 7.64
N THR A 300 -1.59 24.50 6.88
CA THR A 300 -2.44 23.84 5.87
C THR A 300 -3.15 22.64 6.46
N LYS A 301 -4.47 22.55 6.23
CA LYS A 301 -5.30 21.42 6.66
C LYS A 301 -5.00 20.18 5.82
N ILE A 302 -4.61 19.10 6.47
CA ILE A 302 -4.16 17.87 5.81
C ILE A 302 -5.28 16.83 5.78
N LYS A 303 -5.40 16.16 4.63
CA LYS A 303 -6.07 14.87 4.53
C LYS A 303 -5.03 13.77 4.37
N PHE A 304 -5.00 12.85 5.32
CA PHE A 304 -4.17 11.66 5.29
C PHE A 304 -4.67 10.71 4.22
N LYS A 305 -3.78 10.42 3.29
CA LYS A 305 -3.88 9.32 2.32
C LYS A 305 -2.94 8.26 2.87
N GLY A 306 -3.39 7.55 3.90
CA GLY A 306 -2.54 6.74 4.75
C GLY A 306 -2.68 5.24 4.52
N VAL A 307 -1.70 4.49 5.00
CA VAL A 307 -1.72 3.03 5.08
C VAL A 307 -1.06 2.55 6.38
N ASN A 308 -1.52 1.44 6.93
CA ASN A 308 -0.87 0.74 8.04
C ASN A 308 0.30 -0.11 7.53
N ARG A 309 1.41 -0.17 8.26
CA ARG A 309 2.59 -0.93 7.86
C ARG A 309 3.20 -1.70 9.02
N HIS A 310 3.29 -3.01 8.87
CA HIS A 310 4.17 -3.86 9.67
C HIS A 310 5.61 -3.85 9.15
N SER A 311 6.58 -3.99 10.07
CA SER A 311 8.00 -4.15 9.72
C SER A 311 8.27 -5.63 9.43
N HIS A 312 8.16 -5.99 8.14
CA HIS A 312 8.13 -7.39 7.71
C HIS A 312 8.80 -7.60 6.34
N TRP A 313 9.55 -8.69 6.23
CA TRP A 313 10.06 -9.24 4.98
C TRP A 313 9.90 -10.77 4.95
N PRO A 314 9.46 -11.38 3.82
CA PRO A 314 9.04 -12.78 3.81
C PRO A 314 10.11 -13.78 4.21
N THR A 315 11.40 -13.50 3.99
CA THR A 315 12.50 -14.44 4.27
C THR A 315 13.33 -14.10 5.50
N SER A 316 13.01 -13.01 6.21
CA SER A 316 13.78 -12.58 7.40
C SER A 316 12.91 -12.06 8.54
N GLY A 317 11.58 -12.14 8.39
CA GLY A 317 10.62 -11.68 9.37
C GLY A 317 10.78 -10.19 9.62
N ARG A 318 11.07 -9.84 10.88
CA ARG A 318 11.19 -8.44 11.32
C ARG A 318 12.59 -7.87 11.13
N ALA A 319 13.59 -8.72 10.84
CA ALA A 319 14.91 -8.24 10.47
C ALA A 319 14.84 -7.67 9.05
N THR A 320 14.74 -6.34 8.94
CA THR A 320 14.68 -5.61 7.67
C THR A 320 15.97 -4.83 7.41
N ASN A 321 16.03 -4.13 6.28
CA ASN A 321 17.14 -3.25 5.93
C ASN A 321 16.64 -1.96 5.25
N ARG A 322 17.57 -1.01 5.07
CA ARG A 322 17.27 0.30 4.49
C ARG A 322 16.73 0.23 3.06
N ASN A 323 17.14 -0.75 2.25
CA ASN A 323 16.67 -0.90 0.88
C ASN A 323 15.19 -1.31 0.85
N ILE A 324 14.76 -2.21 1.75
CA ILE A 324 13.35 -2.56 1.92
C ILE A 324 12.54 -1.33 2.35
N SER A 325 13.06 -0.51 3.27
CA SER A 325 12.38 0.74 3.65
C SER A 325 12.29 1.76 2.54
N ILE A 326 13.31 1.90 1.68
CA ILE A 326 13.20 2.72 0.47
C ILE A 326 12.11 2.19 -0.44
N ALA A 327 12.11 0.89 -0.72
CA ALA A 327 11.12 0.27 -1.59
C ALA A 327 9.68 0.48 -1.06
N ASP A 328 9.45 0.27 0.23
CA ASP A 328 8.13 0.47 0.84
C ASP A 328 7.70 1.95 0.78
N VAL A 329 8.58 2.92 1.08
CA VAL A 329 8.23 4.35 1.01
C VAL A 329 7.99 4.81 -0.42
N GLU A 330 8.81 4.36 -1.38
CA GLU A 330 8.59 4.64 -2.79
C GLU A 330 7.27 4.04 -3.29
N LEU A 331 6.93 2.83 -2.87
CA LEU A 331 5.68 2.16 -3.22
C LEU A 331 4.46 2.90 -2.66
N ILE A 332 4.51 3.34 -1.40
CA ILE A 332 3.47 4.18 -0.78
C ILE A 332 3.30 5.48 -1.60
N LYS A 333 4.38 6.18 -1.92
CA LYS A 333 4.31 7.41 -2.72
C LYS A 333 3.83 7.16 -4.14
N GLU A 334 4.14 6.01 -4.73
CA GLU A 334 3.67 5.63 -6.07
C GLU A 334 2.13 5.52 -6.12
N MET A 335 1.48 5.18 -5.00
CA MET A 335 0.02 5.20 -4.86
C MET A 335 -0.56 6.58 -4.53
N ASN A 336 0.23 7.65 -4.65
CA ASN A 336 -0.15 9.03 -4.30
C ASN A 336 -0.50 9.22 -2.81
N MET A 337 -0.06 8.31 -1.95
CA MET A 337 -0.22 8.39 -0.50
C MET A 337 0.77 9.38 0.13
N ASN A 338 0.43 9.87 1.31
CA ASN A 338 1.23 10.87 2.03
C ASN A 338 1.52 10.53 3.49
N ALA A 339 1.02 9.39 3.99
CA ALA A 339 1.15 9.02 5.38
C ALA A 339 1.24 7.51 5.60
N VAL A 340 1.82 7.13 6.73
CA VAL A 340 1.93 5.75 7.20
C VAL A 340 1.69 5.71 8.71
N ARG A 341 0.95 4.70 9.17
CA ARG A 341 0.80 4.39 10.59
C ARG A 341 1.60 3.13 10.92
N MET A 342 2.35 3.20 12.01
CA MET A 342 3.24 2.12 12.43
C MET A 342 2.51 1.06 13.27
N SER A 343 1.67 0.26 12.61
CA SER A 343 0.92 -0.82 13.24
C SER A 343 1.85 -1.96 13.70
N HIS A 344 1.96 -2.31 14.98
CA HIS A 344 1.53 -1.57 16.17
C HIS A 344 2.73 -1.38 17.09
N TYR A 345 3.81 -0.81 16.56
CA TYR A 345 5.09 -0.72 17.26
C TYR A 345 6.03 0.29 16.59
N PRO A 346 7.04 0.80 17.32
CA PRO A 346 8.03 1.69 16.76
C PRO A 346 8.79 1.00 15.59
N PRO A 347 8.92 1.66 14.43
CA PRO A 347 9.63 1.11 13.28
C PRO A 347 11.13 0.96 13.53
N ASP A 348 11.80 0.32 12.58
CA ASP A 348 13.26 0.40 12.45
C ASP A 348 13.70 1.84 12.19
N LYS A 349 14.85 2.26 12.72
CA LYS A 349 15.34 3.63 12.58
C LYS A 349 15.49 4.04 11.12
N HIS A 350 15.98 3.11 10.29
CA HIS A 350 16.22 3.36 8.87
C HIS A 350 14.93 3.67 8.11
N PHE A 351 13.76 3.19 8.55
CA PHE A 351 12.47 3.54 7.94
C PHE A 351 12.09 5.00 8.20
N LEU A 352 12.25 5.49 9.44
CA LEU A 352 12.00 6.91 9.77
C LEU A 352 12.96 7.85 9.03
N ASP A 353 14.24 7.47 8.91
CA ASP A 353 15.21 8.22 8.10
C ASP A 353 14.79 8.33 6.62
N VAL A 354 14.18 7.28 6.06
CA VAL A 354 13.65 7.28 4.69
C VAL A 354 12.38 8.12 4.59
N CYS A 355 11.44 8.00 5.54
CA CYS A 355 10.22 8.83 5.60
C CYS A 355 10.54 10.33 5.70
N ASP A 356 11.57 10.70 6.47
CA ASP A 356 12.06 12.08 6.55
C ASP A 356 12.57 12.58 5.21
N SER A 357 13.30 11.73 4.48
CA SER A 357 14.03 12.09 3.25
C SER A 357 13.14 12.11 2.01
N LEU A 358 12.21 11.16 1.91
CA LEU A 358 11.28 11.04 0.77
C LEU A 358 9.94 11.72 1.03
N GLY A 359 9.63 12.04 2.29
CA GLY A 359 8.42 12.75 2.70
C GLY A 359 7.21 11.84 2.85
N LEU A 360 7.02 11.30 4.05
CA LEU A 360 5.77 10.72 4.53
C LEU A 360 5.48 11.24 5.94
N TYR A 361 4.20 11.47 6.24
CA TYR A 361 3.77 11.70 7.61
C TYR A 361 3.67 10.36 8.33
N VAL A 362 4.30 10.26 9.49
CA VAL A 362 4.35 9.04 10.30
C VAL A 362 3.55 9.27 11.57
N ILE A 363 2.65 8.33 11.83
CA ILE A 363 2.13 8.07 13.15
C ILE A 363 2.99 6.98 13.77
N ASP A 364 3.68 7.32 14.85
CA ASP A 364 4.57 6.40 15.55
C ASP A 364 3.90 5.90 16.84
N GLU A 365 3.93 4.58 17.06
CA GLU A 365 2.99 3.90 17.94
C GLU A 365 3.72 3.13 19.04
N LEU A 366 3.34 3.40 20.30
CA LEU A 366 3.65 2.49 21.41
C LEU A 366 2.83 1.21 21.22
N THR A 367 3.47 0.07 21.36
CA THR A 367 2.78 -1.23 21.27
C THR A 367 1.81 -1.45 22.43
N GLY A 368 0.99 -2.47 22.27
CA GLY A 368 -0.11 -2.85 23.15
C GLY A 368 -1.33 -3.09 22.29
N TRP A 369 -1.61 -4.34 21.93
CA TRP A 369 -2.74 -4.71 21.08
C TRP A 369 -3.79 -5.42 21.92
N GLN A 370 -4.99 -4.85 22.04
CA GLN A 370 -6.11 -5.33 22.89
C GLN A 370 -5.79 -5.55 24.38
N SER A 371 -4.52 -5.46 24.76
CA SER A 371 -3.94 -5.58 26.09
C SER A 371 -2.90 -4.49 26.26
N LYS A 372 -3.01 -3.75 27.36
CA LYS A 372 -2.13 -2.63 27.68
C LYS A 372 -0.90 -3.09 28.46
N TYR A 373 0.20 -2.37 28.32
CA TYR A 373 1.30 -2.47 29.26
C TYR A 373 0.89 -1.99 30.65
N ASP A 374 1.47 -2.62 31.68
CA ASP A 374 1.49 -2.02 33.02
C ASP A 374 2.26 -0.70 33.02
N THR A 375 1.98 0.14 34.01
CA THR A 375 2.51 1.51 34.04
C THR A 375 4.02 1.58 34.25
N GLU A 376 4.63 0.60 34.94
CA GLU A 376 6.07 0.60 35.19
C GLU A 376 6.85 0.30 33.91
N ALA A 377 6.49 -0.79 33.23
CA ALA A 377 7.04 -1.12 31.91
C ALA A 377 6.71 -0.03 30.89
N GLY A 378 5.46 0.40 30.81
CA GLY A 378 5.00 1.41 29.86
C GLY A 378 5.75 2.75 29.98
N ARG A 379 6.05 3.23 31.19
CA ARG A 379 6.85 4.47 31.39
C ARG A 379 8.25 4.36 30.79
N ARG A 380 8.88 3.19 30.91
CA ARG A 380 10.20 2.93 30.30
C ARG A 380 10.08 2.91 28.78
N LEU A 381 9.09 2.21 28.23
CA LEU A 381 8.93 2.04 26.79
C LEU A 381 8.51 3.35 26.07
N VAL A 382 7.65 4.17 26.67
CA VAL A 382 7.35 5.52 26.14
C VAL A 382 8.60 6.39 26.09
N LYS A 383 9.43 6.34 27.13
CA LYS A 383 10.71 7.06 27.12
C LYS A 383 11.59 6.58 25.97
N GLU A 384 11.74 5.27 25.79
CA GLU A 384 12.57 4.67 24.74
C GLU A 384 12.06 5.03 23.33
N LEU A 385 10.75 4.96 23.09
CA LEU A 385 10.10 5.43 21.85
C LEU A 385 10.36 6.93 21.60
N VAL A 386 9.91 7.80 22.52
CA VAL A 386 9.91 9.24 22.26
C VAL A 386 11.34 9.79 22.21
N VAL A 387 12.25 9.33 23.08
CA VAL A 387 13.64 9.80 23.07
C VAL A 387 14.34 9.47 21.75
N ARG A 388 14.10 8.28 21.21
CA ARG A 388 14.69 7.82 19.95
C ARG A 388 14.18 8.64 18.78
N ASP A 389 12.87 8.89 18.74
CA ASP A 389 12.21 9.27 17.48
C ASP A 389 11.79 10.75 17.37
N LEU A 390 11.83 11.52 18.45
CA LEU A 390 11.26 12.89 18.45
C LEU A 390 11.84 13.84 17.40
N ASN A 391 13.11 13.66 16.98
CA ASN A 391 13.78 14.58 16.07
C ASN A 391 13.41 14.31 14.60
N HIS A 392 12.77 13.17 14.30
CA HIS A 392 12.30 12.86 12.95
C HIS A 392 11.17 13.82 12.56
N PRO A 393 11.34 14.65 11.50
CA PRO A 393 10.28 15.51 11.05
C PRO A 393 9.06 14.76 10.53
N SER A 394 9.25 13.53 10.04
CA SER A 394 8.19 12.64 9.59
C SER A 394 7.19 12.29 10.68
N VAL A 395 7.63 12.13 11.94
CA VAL A 395 6.73 11.86 13.06
C VAL A 395 5.90 13.11 13.37
N VAL A 396 4.59 13.02 13.09
CA VAL A 396 3.63 14.10 13.26
C VAL A 396 2.66 13.88 14.42
N MET A 397 2.46 12.64 14.85
CA MET A 397 1.62 12.24 15.98
C MET A 397 2.17 10.97 16.63
N TRP A 398 1.79 10.77 17.90
CA TRP A 398 2.06 9.54 18.63
C TRP A 398 0.77 8.75 18.84
N ALA A 399 0.86 7.42 18.89
CA ALA A 399 -0.21 6.53 19.33
C ALA A 399 0.19 5.78 20.61
N ASN A 400 -0.78 5.54 21.49
CA ASN A 400 -0.57 4.93 22.81
C ASN A 400 -1.29 3.58 22.91
N GLY A 401 -0.84 2.57 22.15
CA GLY A 401 -1.49 1.25 22.01
C GLY A 401 -2.52 1.21 20.88
N ASN A 402 -3.18 0.06 20.71
CA ASN A 402 -4.18 -0.24 19.69
C ASN A 402 -5.38 -1.00 20.27
N GLU A 403 -6.60 -0.72 19.80
CA GLU A 403 -7.82 -1.52 20.08
C GLU A 403 -8.08 -1.86 21.56
N GLY A 404 -7.93 -0.89 22.46
CA GLY A 404 -8.12 -1.09 23.91
C GLY A 404 -6.83 -1.44 24.65
N GLY A 405 -5.72 -1.66 23.94
CA GLY A 405 -4.38 -1.83 24.49
C GLY A 405 -3.75 -0.55 25.05
N PHE A 406 -4.54 0.48 25.35
CA PHE A 406 -4.05 1.78 25.80
C PHE A 406 -3.87 1.84 27.32
N ASN A 407 -2.81 2.50 27.77
CA ASN A 407 -2.65 2.88 29.17
C ASN A 407 -2.64 4.41 29.30
N PHE A 408 -3.77 4.99 29.73
CA PHE A 408 -3.92 6.45 29.88
C PHE A 408 -2.98 7.07 30.93
N GLU A 409 -2.43 6.28 31.87
CA GLU A 409 -1.45 6.78 32.84
C GLU A 409 -0.09 7.14 32.19
N LEU A 410 0.13 6.70 30.95
CA LEU A 410 1.35 6.97 30.19
C LEU A 410 1.31 8.29 29.42
N VAL A 411 0.13 8.89 29.20
CA VAL A 411 -0.02 10.13 28.41
C VAL A 411 0.91 11.26 28.90
N PRO A 412 1.07 11.53 30.22
CA PRO A 412 2.00 12.55 30.70
C PRO A 412 3.47 12.29 30.34
N GLU A 413 3.89 11.05 30.11
CA GLU A 413 5.28 10.73 29.74
C GLU A 413 5.61 11.20 28.33
N TYR A 414 4.65 11.21 27.39
CA TYR A 414 4.88 11.77 26.06
C TYR A 414 5.27 13.24 26.14
N ALA A 415 4.46 14.06 26.83
CA ALA A 415 4.75 15.48 27.04
C ALA A 415 6.04 15.73 27.86
N ARG A 416 6.46 14.76 28.68
CA ARG A 416 7.72 14.83 29.44
C ARG A 416 8.94 14.76 28.54
N TYR A 417 8.88 13.98 27.45
CA TYR A 417 10.02 13.72 26.58
C TYR A 417 9.92 14.40 25.21
N ASP A 418 8.73 14.76 24.74
CA ASP A 418 8.49 15.45 23.48
C ASP A 418 8.32 16.96 23.70
N ILE A 419 9.39 17.73 23.42
CA ILE A 419 9.36 19.19 23.50
C ILE A 419 8.41 19.84 22.47
N GLN A 420 8.08 19.14 21.38
CA GLN A 420 7.14 19.63 20.37
C GLN A 420 5.68 19.51 20.84
N ASN A 421 5.42 18.72 21.90
CA ASN A 421 4.10 18.49 22.47
C ASN A 421 3.06 18.04 21.41
N ARG A 422 3.44 17.05 20.60
CA ARG A 422 2.57 16.51 19.54
C ARG A 422 1.36 15.80 20.15
N TYR A 423 0.28 15.72 19.37
CA TYR A 423 -0.93 15.03 19.78
C TYR A 423 -0.67 13.52 19.97
N VAL A 424 -1.21 12.96 21.05
CA VAL A 424 -1.19 11.53 21.36
C VAL A 424 -2.62 11.02 21.21
N PHE A 425 -2.86 10.05 20.34
CA PHE A 425 -4.19 9.50 20.12
C PHE A 425 -4.25 8.00 20.43
N HIS A 426 -5.47 7.48 20.47
CA HIS A 426 -5.78 6.09 20.71
C HIS A 426 -6.55 5.53 19.50
N PRO A 427 -5.92 4.69 18.66
CA PRO A 427 -6.59 3.99 17.55
C PRO A 427 -7.86 3.27 18.01
N TRP A 428 -8.91 3.21 17.20
CA TRP A 428 -10.23 2.64 17.58
C TRP A 428 -10.99 3.37 18.72
N LEU A 429 -10.52 4.49 19.28
CA LEU A 429 -11.21 5.21 20.36
C LEU A 429 -12.07 6.39 19.86
N ASP A 430 -13.27 6.54 20.41
CA ASP A 430 -14.06 7.78 20.26
C ASP A 430 -13.62 8.81 21.32
N GLU A 431 -12.61 9.62 20.98
CA GLU A 431 -12.04 10.64 21.86
C GLU A 431 -12.91 11.91 21.94
N GLU A 432 -12.57 12.85 22.83
CA GLU A 432 -13.31 14.11 22.96
C GLU A 432 -13.32 14.93 21.66
N ASN A 433 -12.16 15.03 21.00
CA ASN A 433 -11.94 15.91 19.84
C ASN A 433 -11.85 15.17 18.50
N SER A 434 -11.73 13.85 18.54
CA SER A 434 -11.51 13.01 17.36
C SER A 434 -12.22 11.67 17.45
N ASN A 435 -12.48 11.08 16.28
CA ASN A 435 -12.99 9.74 16.15
C ASN A 435 -12.07 8.94 15.22
N THR A 436 -11.53 7.84 15.74
CA THR A 436 -10.50 7.01 15.09
C THR A 436 -10.99 5.60 14.78
N HIS A 437 -12.30 5.37 14.71
CA HIS A 437 -12.93 4.06 14.47
C HIS A 437 -12.21 3.25 13.39
N HIS A 438 -12.05 1.94 13.61
CA HIS A 438 -11.68 1.09 12.49
C HIS A 438 -12.91 0.51 11.79
N TYR A 439 -12.72 0.26 10.50
CA TYR A 439 -13.68 -0.39 9.61
C TYR A 439 -15.13 0.15 9.73
N PRO A 440 -15.32 1.49 9.72
CA PRO A 440 -16.66 2.06 9.82
C PRO A 440 -17.49 1.67 8.59
N ASP A 441 -18.78 1.37 8.76
CA ASP A 441 -19.73 1.33 7.65
C ASP A 441 -19.81 2.72 7.00
N TRP A 442 -19.98 2.78 5.69
CA TRP A 442 -20.04 4.06 4.97
C TRP A 442 -21.11 5.01 5.55
N LYS A 443 -22.28 4.48 5.95
CA LYS A 443 -23.37 5.21 6.59
C LYS A 443 -23.00 5.69 7.98
N VAL A 444 -22.20 4.93 8.72
CA VAL A 444 -21.68 5.35 10.04
C VAL A 444 -20.70 6.50 9.85
N ALA A 445 -19.78 6.41 8.89
CA ALA A 445 -18.89 7.53 8.54
C ALA A 445 -19.69 8.78 8.15
N PHE A 446 -20.72 8.64 7.30
CA PHE A 446 -21.61 9.73 6.93
C PHE A 446 -22.31 10.36 8.15
N GLN A 447 -22.84 9.54 9.07
CA GLN A 447 -23.48 10.02 10.29
C GLN A 447 -22.51 10.76 11.23
N LEU A 448 -21.28 10.27 11.37
CA LEU A 448 -20.24 10.92 12.16
C LEU A 448 -19.92 12.31 11.60
N PHE A 449 -19.76 12.44 10.29
CA PHE A 449 -19.60 13.74 9.64
C PHE A 449 -20.82 14.65 9.83
N ALA A 450 -22.03 14.12 9.65
CA ALA A 450 -23.27 14.86 9.81
C ALA A 450 -23.47 15.37 11.25
N SER A 451 -22.91 14.67 12.26
CA SER A 451 -22.95 15.10 13.65
C SER A 451 -22.15 16.38 13.92
N GLY A 452 -21.12 16.65 13.11
CA GLY A 452 -20.40 17.92 13.09
C GLY A 452 -19.49 18.23 14.30
N LYS A 453 -19.12 17.24 15.12
CA LYS A 453 -18.46 17.51 16.43
C LYS A 453 -16.96 17.22 16.50
N LYS A 454 -16.47 16.20 15.78
CA LYS A 454 -15.14 15.63 15.98
C LYS A 454 -14.39 15.49 14.68
N VAL A 455 -13.07 15.62 14.73
CA VAL A 455 -12.20 15.31 13.59
C VAL A 455 -12.28 13.80 13.34
N PHE A 456 -12.65 13.39 12.12
CA PHE A 456 -12.78 11.99 11.78
C PHE A 456 -11.58 11.55 10.93
N PHE A 457 -10.86 10.56 11.42
CA PHE A 457 -9.76 9.92 10.71
C PHE A 457 -9.68 8.44 11.12
N PRO A 458 -10.33 7.52 10.38
CA PRO A 458 -10.23 6.11 10.72
C PRO A 458 -8.77 5.66 10.63
N THR A 459 -8.31 5.06 11.71
CA THR A 459 -6.90 4.63 11.85
C THR A 459 -6.64 3.27 11.21
N GLU A 460 -7.71 2.55 10.86
CA GLU A 460 -7.75 1.43 9.91
C GLU A 460 -9.10 1.44 9.19
N PHE A 461 -9.14 1.36 7.86
CA PHE A 461 -10.38 1.17 7.11
C PHE A 461 -10.12 0.43 5.80
N MET A 462 -11.17 -0.09 5.16
CA MET A 462 -11.10 -0.79 3.87
C MET A 462 -10.11 -1.95 3.91
N HIS A 463 -10.43 -2.95 4.74
CA HIS A 463 -9.54 -4.07 5.00
C HIS A 463 -9.32 -4.93 3.73
N GLY A 464 -8.05 -5.15 3.38
CA GLY A 464 -7.61 -5.78 2.14
C GLY A 464 -7.58 -7.29 2.05
N LEU A 465 -8.37 -8.02 2.83
CA LEU A 465 -8.25 -9.47 2.89
C LEU A 465 -8.47 -10.09 1.50
N TYR A 466 -7.48 -10.84 1.00
CA TYR A 466 -7.46 -11.41 -0.36
C TYR A 466 -7.72 -10.38 -1.47
N ASP A 467 -7.38 -9.11 -1.20
CA ASP A 467 -7.66 -7.85 -1.92
C ASP A 467 -9.08 -7.67 -2.50
N GLY A 468 -10.04 -8.26 -1.81
CA GLY A 468 -11.44 -7.91 -1.97
C GLY A 468 -11.83 -6.85 -0.95
N GLY A 469 -11.14 -5.69 -0.87
CA GLY A 469 -11.55 -4.64 0.08
C GLY A 469 -10.76 -3.34 0.18
N HIS A 470 -9.53 -3.24 -0.34
CA HIS A 470 -8.78 -1.96 -0.34
C HIS A 470 -9.40 -0.93 -1.28
N GLY A 471 -9.39 -1.22 -2.58
CA GLY A 471 -9.98 -0.34 -3.59
C GLY A 471 -11.51 -0.44 -3.73
N ALA A 472 -12.13 -1.47 -3.17
CA ALA A 472 -13.56 -1.76 -3.35
C ALA A 472 -14.45 -0.89 -2.45
N GLY A 473 -15.04 0.18 -3.00
CA GLY A 473 -15.80 1.19 -2.26
C GLY A 473 -14.96 2.39 -1.80
N LEU A 474 -13.65 2.39 -2.06
CA LEU A 474 -12.75 3.47 -1.65
C LEU A 474 -13.14 4.80 -2.28
N ASP A 475 -13.68 4.79 -3.50
CA ASP A 475 -14.10 6.01 -4.18
C ASP A 475 -15.26 6.69 -3.44
N ASP A 476 -16.23 5.92 -2.95
CA ASP A 476 -17.36 6.44 -2.18
C ASP A 476 -16.92 7.00 -0.82
N PHE A 477 -16.00 6.30 -0.14
CA PHE A 477 -15.41 6.81 1.11
C PHE A 477 -14.57 8.06 0.87
N TRP A 478 -13.75 8.08 -0.16
CA TRP A 478 -12.87 9.20 -0.45
C TRP A 478 -13.64 10.43 -0.89
N ASN A 479 -14.67 10.29 -1.73
CA ASN A 479 -15.53 11.41 -2.10
C ASN A 479 -16.27 11.97 -0.88
N LEU A 480 -16.81 11.10 -0.01
CA LEU A 480 -17.39 11.52 1.27
C LEU A 480 -16.38 12.29 2.13
N MET A 481 -15.17 11.76 2.29
CA MET A 481 -14.10 12.42 3.05
C MET A 481 -13.69 13.75 2.42
N GLN A 482 -13.66 13.87 1.09
CA GLN A 482 -13.31 15.11 0.38
C GLN A 482 -14.33 16.22 0.64
N GLU A 483 -15.62 15.89 0.63
CA GLU A 483 -16.73 16.85 0.80
C GLU A 483 -16.88 17.34 2.25
N HIS A 484 -16.46 16.55 3.24
CA HIS A 484 -16.63 16.90 4.65
C HIS A 484 -15.40 17.60 5.25
N PRO A 485 -15.58 18.80 5.85
CA PRO A 485 -14.46 19.57 6.40
C PRO A 485 -13.82 18.91 7.63
N LEU A 486 -14.55 18.12 8.41
CA LEU A 486 -14.02 17.44 9.61
C LEU A 486 -13.19 16.18 9.28
N SER A 487 -13.13 15.77 8.01
CA SER A 487 -12.29 14.65 7.61
C SER A 487 -10.82 15.06 7.60
N ALA A 488 -9.99 14.29 8.29
CA ALA A 488 -8.54 14.32 8.13
C ALA A 488 -8.05 13.14 7.27
N GLY A 489 -8.89 12.54 6.41
CA GLY A 489 -8.55 11.36 5.62
C GLY A 489 -8.59 10.07 6.45
N GLY A 490 -7.72 9.09 6.18
CA GLY A 490 -7.69 7.80 6.88
C GLY A 490 -6.51 6.90 6.50
N PHE A 491 -6.44 5.72 7.10
CA PHE A 491 -5.34 4.75 6.90
C PHE A 491 -5.86 3.37 6.48
N LEU A 492 -5.49 2.90 5.29
CA LEU A 492 -5.88 1.57 4.79
C LEU A 492 -5.23 0.44 5.60
N TRP A 493 -5.89 -0.73 5.72
CA TRP A 493 -5.33 -1.92 6.38
C TRP A 493 -5.16 -3.09 5.40
N ASP A 494 -3.93 -3.48 5.04
CA ASP A 494 -2.64 -2.82 5.32
C ASP A 494 -1.73 -2.81 4.07
N LEU A 495 -0.45 -2.43 4.21
CA LEU A 495 0.44 -2.23 3.06
C LEU A 495 0.68 -3.53 2.29
N ALA A 496 1.08 -4.62 2.97
CA ALA A 496 1.59 -5.81 2.32
C ALA A 496 1.16 -7.08 3.06
N ASP A 497 0.85 -8.14 2.31
CA ASP A 497 0.61 -9.47 2.86
C ASP A 497 1.80 -9.89 3.73
N GLN A 498 1.51 -10.27 4.97
CA GLN A 498 2.51 -10.73 5.94
C GLN A 498 2.82 -12.22 5.74
N GLY A 499 3.00 -12.66 4.49
CA GLY A 499 3.41 -14.02 4.16
C GLY A 499 4.85 -14.29 4.60
N VAL A 500 5.09 -15.42 5.28
CA VAL A 500 6.44 -15.88 5.67
C VAL A 500 6.87 -17.09 4.88
N VAL A 501 8.12 -17.11 4.42
CA VAL A 501 8.71 -18.29 3.79
C VAL A 501 9.07 -19.31 4.88
N ARG A 502 8.32 -20.42 4.91
CA ARG A 502 8.43 -21.49 5.90
C ARG A 502 9.37 -22.59 5.42
N ASP A 503 10.62 -22.56 5.87
CA ASP A 503 11.59 -23.62 5.57
C ASP A 503 11.18 -24.98 6.16
N ASP A 504 10.43 -25.00 7.26
CA ASP A 504 9.82 -26.20 7.85
C ASP A 504 8.55 -26.69 7.13
N ARG A 505 8.07 -25.96 6.12
CA ARG A 505 7.00 -26.35 5.20
C ARG A 505 7.46 -26.29 3.74
N ASN A 506 8.69 -26.74 3.48
CA ASN A 506 9.26 -26.86 2.13
C ASN A 506 9.30 -25.54 1.34
N GLY A 507 9.43 -24.40 2.01
CA GLY A 507 9.50 -23.07 1.39
C GLY A 507 8.15 -22.46 1.01
N GLU A 508 7.04 -23.00 1.53
CA GLU A 508 5.70 -22.40 1.41
C GLU A 508 5.71 -20.96 1.93
N ILE A 509 4.97 -20.06 1.26
CA ILE A 509 4.66 -18.73 1.78
C ILE A 509 3.37 -18.83 2.60
N ASP A 510 3.50 -18.75 3.92
CA ASP A 510 2.40 -18.91 4.87
C ASP A 510 1.87 -17.55 5.33
N THR A 511 0.59 -17.29 5.09
CA THR A 511 -0.16 -16.10 5.52
C THR A 511 -1.05 -16.38 6.73
N ASP A 512 -0.87 -17.52 7.40
CA ASP A 512 -1.73 -17.99 8.49
C ASP A 512 -3.23 -18.00 8.10
N GLY A 513 -3.51 -18.39 6.85
CA GLY A 513 -4.86 -18.34 6.29
C GLY A 513 -5.34 -16.91 6.06
N ASN A 514 -6.39 -16.50 6.77
CA ASN A 514 -7.03 -15.19 6.57
C ASN A 514 -6.54 -14.09 7.53
N HIS A 515 -5.47 -14.35 8.29
CA HIS A 515 -4.95 -13.38 9.26
C HIS A 515 -3.86 -12.48 8.70
N ALA A 516 -3.08 -12.94 7.71
CA ALA A 516 -1.93 -12.19 7.19
C ALA A 516 -1.92 -12.03 5.65
N ALA A 517 -3.07 -12.17 5.00
CA ALA A 517 -3.27 -11.95 3.55
C ALA A 517 -4.08 -10.66 3.30
N ASP A 518 -3.65 -9.56 3.94
CA ASP A 518 -4.42 -8.33 4.14
C ASP A 518 -3.92 -7.14 3.29
N GLY A 519 -2.89 -7.34 2.46
CA GLY A 519 -2.11 -6.30 1.83
C GLY A 519 -2.71 -5.66 0.58
N ILE A 520 -2.23 -4.46 0.23
CA ILE A 520 -2.41 -3.87 -1.11
C ILE A 520 -1.46 -4.53 -2.13
N VAL A 521 -0.36 -5.09 -1.62
CA VAL A 521 0.64 -5.82 -2.38
C VAL A 521 0.95 -7.16 -1.72
N GLY A 522 1.43 -8.11 -2.52
CA GLY A 522 1.87 -9.42 -2.03
C GLY A 522 3.11 -9.35 -1.12
N PRO A 523 3.56 -10.48 -0.57
CA PRO A 523 4.67 -10.55 0.38
C PRO A 523 5.98 -9.96 -0.16
N PHE A 524 6.26 -10.12 -1.46
CA PHE A 524 7.41 -9.52 -2.14
C PHE A 524 7.06 -8.24 -2.91
N ARG A 525 5.96 -7.59 -2.51
CA ARG A 525 5.44 -6.32 -3.06
C ARG A 525 4.88 -6.45 -4.48
N GLU A 526 4.39 -7.64 -4.83
CA GLU A 526 3.65 -7.86 -6.07
C GLU A 526 2.40 -6.97 -6.09
N LYS A 527 2.26 -6.13 -7.12
CA LYS A 527 1.15 -5.16 -7.19
C LYS A 527 -0.16 -5.85 -7.54
N GLU A 528 -1.15 -5.67 -6.68
CA GLU A 528 -2.51 -6.19 -6.87
C GLU A 528 -3.42 -5.15 -7.54
N GLY A 529 -4.66 -5.54 -7.86
CA GLY A 529 -5.61 -4.64 -8.53
C GLY A 529 -5.86 -3.35 -7.75
N SER A 530 -5.98 -3.42 -6.41
CA SER A 530 -6.24 -2.23 -5.60
C SER A 530 -5.09 -1.23 -5.59
N PHE A 531 -3.84 -1.64 -5.83
CA PHE A 531 -2.70 -0.72 -5.96
C PHE A 531 -3.01 0.39 -6.96
N TYR A 532 -3.50 0.01 -8.14
CA TYR A 532 -3.79 0.94 -9.22
C TYR A 532 -5.07 1.74 -8.95
N THR A 533 -6.07 1.12 -8.33
CA THR A 533 -7.29 1.81 -7.91
C THR A 533 -6.97 2.93 -6.92
N ILE A 534 -6.15 2.65 -5.90
CA ILE A 534 -5.75 3.63 -4.90
C ILE A 534 -4.93 4.74 -5.57
N LYS A 535 -3.96 4.38 -6.42
CA LYS A 535 -3.15 5.35 -7.18
C LYS A 535 -4.03 6.36 -7.91
N GLU A 536 -5.10 5.90 -8.57
CA GLU A 536 -6.04 6.78 -9.26
C GLU A 536 -6.85 7.65 -8.29
N ILE A 537 -7.50 7.05 -7.28
CA ILE A 537 -8.44 7.73 -6.39
C ILE A 537 -7.73 8.79 -5.53
N PHE A 538 -6.53 8.46 -5.05
CA PHE A 538 -5.71 9.33 -4.21
C PHE A 538 -4.85 10.32 -5.01
N SER A 539 -4.94 10.32 -6.34
CA SER A 539 -4.24 11.28 -7.18
C SER A 539 -4.47 12.73 -6.71
N PRO A 540 -3.39 13.52 -6.51
CA PRO A 540 -3.49 14.94 -6.23
C PRO A 540 -3.94 15.77 -7.45
N VAL A 541 -3.98 15.18 -8.64
CA VAL A 541 -4.59 15.77 -9.83
C VAL A 541 -5.90 15.05 -10.10
N TYR A 542 -7.01 15.78 -10.14
CA TYR A 542 -8.32 15.20 -10.43
C TYR A 542 -8.92 15.83 -11.69
N LEU A 543 -9.15 15.00 -12.71
CA LEU A 543 -9.76 15.40 -13.97
C LEU A 543 -11.27 15.17 -13.91
N GLU A 544 -12.05 16.22 -14.16
CA GLU A 544 -13.51 16.09 -14.25
C GLU A 544 -13.97 15.62 -15.62
N GLY A 545 -15.25 15.23 -15.67
CA GLY A 545 -15.94 14.87 -16.90
C GLY A 545 -15.99 13.36 -17.13
N PRO A 546 -16.82 12.94 -18.10
CA PRO A 546 -17.00 11.53 -18.43
C PRO A 546 -15.75 10.95 -19.08
N ASP A 547 -15.65 9.62 -19.06
CA ASP A 547 -14.59 8.91 -19.77
C ASP A 547 -14.77 8.98 -21.30
N PHE A 548 -15.97 9.25 -21.81
CA PHE A 548 -16.23 9.42 -23.24
C PHE A 548 -16.06 10.89 -23.68
N LEU A 549 -15.27 11.12 -24.73
CA LEU A 549 -15.12 12.39 -25.41
C LEU A 549 -15.93 12.40 -26.70
N PRO A 550 -16.91 13.30 -26.85
CA PRO A 550 -17.63 13.42 -28.09
C PRO A 550 -16.73 13.98 -29.20
N PRO A 551 -17.07 13.76 -30.49
CA PRO A 551 -16.36 14.40 -31.62
C PRO A 551 -16.33 15.93 -31.56
N SER A 552 -17.22 16.55 -30.78
CA SER A 552 -17.29 17.99 -30.52
C SER A 552 -16.38 18.47 -29.38
N PHE A 553 -15.51 17.62 -28.84
CA PHE A 553 -14.58 17.99 -27.77
C PHE A 553 -13.69 19.17 -28.22
N ASP A 554 -13.60 20.20 -27.38
CA ASP A 554 -12.96 21.48 -27.68
C ASP A 554 -11.51 21.58 -27.17
N GLY A 555 -10.97 20.47 -26.65
CA GLY A 555 -9.63 20.41 -26.08
C GLY A 555 -9.55 20.79 -24.60
N LYS A 556 -10.66 21.11 -23.93
CA LYS A 556 -10.64 21.62 -22.56
C LYS A 556 -11.11 20.61 -21.54
N ILE A 557 -10.29 20.36 -20.52
CA ILE A 557 -10.62 19.46 -19.41
C ILE A 557 -10.48 20.20 -18.10
N ARG A 558 -11.55 20.22 -17.30
CA ARG A 558 -11.51 20.81 -15.97
C ARG A 558 -10.66 19.95 -15.03
N VAL A 559 -9.75 20.61 -14.33
CA VAL A 559 -8.79 19.99 -13.40
C VAL A 559 -8.95 20.58 -12.02
N HIS A 560 -8.79 19.76 -10.98
CA HIS A 560 -8.68 20.18 -9.59
C HIS A 560 -7.32 19.84 -9.04
N ASN A 561 -6.70 20.83 -8.39
CA ASN A 561 -5.48 20.63 -7.64
C ASN A 561 -5.83 20.16 -6.22
N ARG A 562 -5.62 18.88 -5.93
CA ARG A 562 -5.77 18.24 -4.63
C ARG A 562 -4.43 18.02 -3.90
N TYR A 563 -3.34 18.66 -4.34
CA TYR A 563 -2.16 18.85 -3.49
C TYR A 563 -2.49 19.79 -2.32
N HIS A 564 -1.69 19.72 -1.26
CA HIS A 564 -1.78 20.61 -0.10
C HIS A 564 -0.83 21.81 -0.24
N PHE A 565 0.33 21.64 -0.90
CA PHE A 565 1.35 22.69 -1.00
C PHE A 565 1.82 22.96 -2.45
N THR A 566 1.66 22.00 -3.35
CA THR A 566 2.21 22.07 -4.71
C THR A 566 1.23 22.67 -5.72
N ASN A 567 1.66 23.69 -6.48
CA ASN A 567 0.92 24.22 -7.63
C ASN A 567 1.07 23.28 -8.85
N LEU A 568 0.01 23.07 -9.62
CA LEU A 568 0.04 22.21 -10.81
C LEU A 568 1.04 22.67 -11.88
N LYS A 569 1.41 23.95 -11.90
CA LYS A 569 2.44 24.50 -12.78
C LYS A 569 3.83 23.89 -12.58
N ALA A 570 4.08 23.29 -11.41
CA ALA A 570 5.31 22.55 -11.13
C ALA A 570 5.29 21.13 -11.70
N CYS A 571 4.11 20.61 -12.04
CA CYS A 571 3.93 19.30 -12.66
C CYS A 571 4.15 19.36 -14.18
N LYS A 572 4.26 18.19 -14.81
CA LYS A 572 4.26 18.04 -16.27
C LYS A 572 3.05 17.24 -16.71
N PHE A 573 2.50 17.62 -17.86
CA PHE A 573 1.32 16.97 -18.44
C PHE A 573 1.60 16.58 -19.88
N LEU A 574 1.16 15.39 -20.27
CA LEU A 574 1.30 14.85 -21.62
C LEU A 574 -0.06 14.36 -22.11
N ALA A 575 -0.41 14.70 -23.34
CA ALA A 575 -1.51 14.10 -24.08
C ALA A 575 -0.97 13.08 -25.07
N ARG A 576 -1.62 11.92 -25.16
CA ARG A 576 -1.37 10.92 -26.20
C ARG A 576 -2.68 10.52 -26.86
N TRP A 577 -2.82 10.84 -28.13
CA TRP A 577 -3.93 10.42 -28.95
C TRP A 577 -3.59 9.06 -29.56
N VAL A 578 -4.40 8.04 -29.29
CA VAL A 578 -4.10 6.63 -29.61
C VAL A 578 -5.12 6.07 -30.59
N ARG A 579 -4.64 5.42 -31.64
CA ARG A 579 -5.44 4.63 -32.61
C ARG A 579 -5.01 3.17 -32.51
N PHE A 580 -5.95 2.27 -32.25
CA PHE A 580 -5.65 0.85 -32.07
C PHE A 580 -5.78 0.04 -33.36
N ASP A 581 -4.85 -0.89 -33.55
CA ASP A 581 -4.96 -2.01 -34.48
C ASP A 581 -4.94 -3.30 -33.67
N PHE A 582 -6.14 -3.76 -33.32
CA PHE A 582 -6.31 -4.96 -32.50
C PHE A 582 -5.84 -6.24 -33.21
N ILE A 583 -5.93 -6.31 -34.54
CA ILE A 583 -5.56 -7.50 -35.31
C ILE A 583 -4.06 -7.74 -35.17
N THR A 584 -3.25 -6.69 -35.37
CA THR A 584 -1.79 -6.78 -35.25
C THR A 584 -1.28 -6.63 -33.82
N GLY A 585 -2.13 -6.21 -32.88
CA GLY A 585 -1.77 -5.95 -31.48
C GLY A 585 -0.97 -4.66 -31.30
N LYS A 586 -1.06 -3.71 -32.25
CA LYS A 586 -0.28 -2.47 -32.24
C LYS A 586 -1.17 -1.25 -32.01
N SER A 587 -0.54 -0.15 -31.63
CA SER A 587 -1.16 1.18 -31.60
C SER A 587 -0.31 2.19 -32.37
N HIS A 588 -0.96 3.22 -32.89
CA HIS A 588 -0.32 4.44 -33.37
C HIS A 588 -0.63 5.57 -32.37
N GLU A 589 0.38 6.34 -32.00
CA GLU A 589 0.27 7.42 -31.02
C GLU A 589 0.74 8.75 -31.58
N LEU A 590 -0.04 9.81 -31.34
CA LEU A 590 0.39 11.19 -31.46
C LEU A 590 0.54 11.78 -30.06
N VAL A 591 1.76 12.19 -29.72
CA VAL A 591 2.09 12.73 -28.39
C VAL A 591 2.24 14.25 -28.47
N SER A 592 1.60 14.96 -27.55
CA SER A 592 1.81 16.39 -27.34
C SER A 592 2.01 16.70 -25.86
N GLN A 593 2.80 17.74 -25.59
CA GLN A 593 2.95 18.27 -24.24
C GLN A 593 1.78 19.20 -23.96
N ILE A 594 1.24 19.15 -22.74
CA ILE A 594 0.24 20.11 -22.27
C ILE A 594 0.96 21.13 -21.38
N ASP A 595 0.68 22.40 -21.61
CA ASP A 595 1.15 23.47 -20.71
C ASP A 595 0.52 23.29 -19.33
N ALA A 596 1.38 23.15 -18.31
CA ALA A 596 0.94 22.95 -16.94
C ALA A 596 0.17 24.19 -16.44
N PRO A 597 -1.08 24.02 -15.97
CA PRO A 597 -1.92 25.15 -15.63
C PRO A 597 -1.51 25.73 -14.28
N ASP A 598 -1.61 27.06 -14.14
CA ASP A 598 -1.31 27.76 -12.89
C ASP A 598 -2.49 27.64 -11.92
N VAL A 599 -2.57 26.48 -11.25
CA VAL A 599 -3.65 26.15 -10.32
C VAL A 599 -3.06 25.89 -8.95
N MET A 600 -3.36 26.79 -8.02
CA MET A 600 -2.92 26.70 -6.63
C MET A 600 -3.57 25.50 -5.90
N PRO A 601 -2.94 24.96 -4.84
CA PRO A 601 -3.51 23.92 -3.98
C PRO A 601 -4.97 24.22 -3.58
N GLY A 602 -5.87 23.26 -3.74
CA GLY A 602 -7.29 23.36 -3.38
C GLY A 602 -8.19 24.08 -4.39
N TYR A 603 -7.64 24.59 -5.50
CA TYR A 603 -8.43 25.27 -6.54
C TYR A 603 -8.64 24.42 -7.79
N SER A 604 -9.60 24.83 -8.61
CA SER A 604 -9.86 24.28 -9.94
C SER A 604 -9.32 25.18 -11.04
N GLY A 605 -8.99 24.59 -12.17
CA GLY A 605 -8.64 25.28 -13.41
C GLY A 605 -8.98 24.45 -14.64
N GLU A 606 -8.31 24.72 -15.74
CA GLU A 606 -8.52 24.05 -17.02
C GLU A 606 -7.17 23.57 -17.57
N LEU A 607 -7.14 22.33 -18.09
CA LEU A 607 -6.09 21.81 -18.95
C LEU A 607 -6.53 22.01 -20.40
N SER A 608 -5.68 22.64 -21.19
CA SER A 608 -5.89 22.82 -22.63
C SER A 608 -5.04 21.81 -23.40
N VAL A 609 -5.70 20.82 -23.99
CA VAL A 609 -5.10 19.77 -24.81
C VAL A 609 -5.14 20.22 -26.26
N GLU A 610 -3.99 20.19 -26.92
CA GLU A 610 -3.91 20.42 -28.37
C GLU A 610 -4.65 19.31 -29.13
N LEU A 611 -5.59 19.72 -29.98
CA LEU A 611 -6.39 18.80 -30.79
C LEU A 611 -5.62 18.40 -32.06
N PRO A 612 -5.67 17.13 -32.48
CA PRO A 612 -5.22 16.74 -33.81
C PRO A 612 -6.12 17.37 -34.89
N GLU A 613 -5.68 17.33 -36.15
CA GLU A 613 -6.48 17.82 -37.29
C GLU A 613 -7.90 17.24 -37.29
N ARG A 614 -8.04 15.96 -36.89
CA ARG A 614 -9.32 15.28 -36.76
C ARG A 614 -9.30 14.30 -35.59
N VAL A 615 -10.06 14.63 -34.55
CA VAL A 615 -10.19 13.81 -33.32
C VAL A 615 -10.69 12.40 -33.62
N SER A 616 -11.58 12.24 -34.61
CA SER A 616 -12.15 10.93 -34.98
C SER A 616 -11.17 9.96 -35.66
N ASP A 617 -9.92 10.39 -35.94
CA ASP A 617 -8.85 9.47 -36.37
C ASP A 617 -8.27 8.64 -35.23
N TYR A 618 -8.62 8.97 -33.99
CA TYR A 618 -8.15 8.32 -32.78
C TYR A 618 -9.30 7.65 -32.03
N ASP A 619 -8.97 6.64 -31.24
CA ASP A 619 -9.91 5.88 -30.43
C ASP A 619 -9.89 6.31 -28.95
N LEU A 620 -8.77 6.90 -28.51
CA LEU A 620 -8.51 7.19 -27.11
C LEU A 620 -7.61 8.42 -26.97
N LEU A 621 -7.87 9.24 -25.95
CA LEU A 621 -6.95 10.22 -25.41
C LEU A 621 -6.43 9.73 -24.05
N LEU A 622 -5.12 9.61 -23.91
CA LEU A 622 -4.44 9.39 -22.64
C LEU A 622 -3.88 10.71 -22.13
N ILE A 623 -4.10 11.00 -20.85
CA ILE A 623 -3.52 12.17 -20.17
C ILE A 623 -2.64 11.67 -19.05
N THR A 624 -1.35 11.96 -19.11
CA THR A 624 -0.38 11.59 -18.08
C THR A 624 0.02 12.83 -17.30
N ALA A 625 -0.05 12.77 -15.97
CA ALA A 625 0.53 13.78 -15.08
C ALA A 625 1.77 13.23 -14.39
N VAL A 626 2.81 14.06 -14.30
CA VAL A 626 4.10 13.74 -13.65
C VAL A 626 4.40 14.84 -12.65
N ASP A 627 4.81 14.46 -11.44
CA ASP A 627 5.11 15.41 -10.37
C ASP A 627 6.42 16.20 -10.63
N HIS A 628 6.73 17.15 -9.75
CA HIS A 628 7.94 17.97 -9.87
C HIS A 628 9.25 17.21 -9.56
N TYR A 629 9.16 15.95 -9.10
CA TYR A 629 10.29 15.03 -8.94
C TYR A 629 10.47 14.08 -10.14
N GLY A 630 9.60 14.16 -11.14
CA GLY A 630 9.65 13.31 -12.33
C GLY A 630 9.01 11.93 -12.16
N LYS A 631 8.18 11.73 -11.14
CA LYS A 631 7.44 10.48 -10.91
C LYS A 631 6.01 10.59 -11.49
N GLU A 632 5.54 9.53 -12.11
CA GLU A 632 4.17 9.49 -12.66
C GLU A 632 3.14 9.55 -11.52
N ILE A 633 2.28 10.56 -11.56
CA ILE A 633 1.12 10.68 -10.68
C ILE A 633 0.06 9.66 -11.12
N TYR A 634 -0.40 9.77 -12.36
CA TYR A 634 -1.31 8.82 -12.99
C TYR A 634 -1.43 9.08 -14.51
N THR A 635 -2.02 8.12 -15.22
CA THR A 635 -2.43 8.26 -16.62
C THR A 635 -3.91 7.92 -16.78
N TRP A 636 -4.75 8.92 -17.08
CA TRP A 636 -6.19 8.74 -17.31
C TRP A 636 -6.50 8.39 -18.76
N SER A 637 -7.57 7.62 -18.97
CA SER A 637 -8.08 7.22 -20.28
C SER A 637 -9.37 7.97 -20.60
N ARG A 638 -9.51 8.43 -21.85
CA ARG A 638 -10.71 9.08 -22.38
C ARG A 638 -11.08 8.53 -23.75
N ASN A 639 -12.12 7.70 -23.84
CA ASN A 639 -12.56 7.03 -25.06
C ASN A 639 -13.17 8.02 -26.05
N ILE A 640 -12.89 7.83 -27.34
CA ILE A 640 -13.41 8.66 -28.44
C ILE A 640 -14.30 7.82 -29.35
N THR A 641 -13.84 6.62 -29.72
CA THR A 641 -14.61 5.69 -30.55
C THR A 641 -15.50 4.83 -29.65
N ARG A 642 -16.78 4.68 -30.03
CA ARG A 642 -17.73 3.75 -29.39
C ARG A 642 -17.54 2.33 -29.90
N ALA A 643 -17.96 1.33 -29.11
CA ALA A 643 -17.85 -0.09 -29.47
C ALA A 643 -18.54 -0.41 -30.81
N GLU A 644 -19.74 0.15 -31.03
CA GLU A 644 -20.52 0.01 -32.27
C GLU A 644 -19.80 0.57 -33.51
N ASP A 645 -18.99 1.61 -33.34
CA ASP A 645 -18.21 2.26 -34.39
C ASP A 645 -16.84 1.56 -34.61
N PHE A 646 -16.37 0.82 -33.61
CA PHE A 646 -15.14 0.02 -33.69
C PHE A 646 -15.38 -1.35 -34.32
N ALA A 647 -16.48 -2.02 -33.97
CA ALA A 647 -16.78 -3.39 -34.38
C ALA A 647 -16.69 -3.66 -35.91
N PRO A 648 -17.16 -2.76 -36.81
CA PRO A 648 -17.06 -2.95 -38.26
C PRO A 648 -15.62 -3.03 -38.79
N ARG A 649 -14.62 -2.61 -37.99
CA ARG A 649 -13.19 -2.73 -38.36
C ARG A 649 -12.68 -4.17 -38.19
N LEU A 650 -13.38 -5.00 -37.42
CA LEU A 650 -13.00 -6.38 -37.10
C LEU A 650 -13.98 -7.41 -37.67
N VAL A 651 -15.24 -7.03 -37.82
CA VAL A 651 -16.32 -7.91 -38.29
C VAL A 651 -16.65 -7.59 -39.73
N GLU A 652 -16.12 -8.41 -40.63
CA GLU A 652 -16.50 -8.37 -42.04
C GLU A 652 -17.88 -9.01 -42.21
N PRO A 653 -18.82 -8.41 -42.97
CA PRO A 653 -20.11 -9.03 -43.27
C PRO A 653 -19.97 -10.24 -44.21
N GLY A 654 -19.00 -10.19 -45.13
CA GLY A 654 -18.79 -11.19 -46.19
C GLY A 654 -19.77 -11.05 -47.36
N ASP A 655 -19.42 -11.66 -48.49
CA ASP A 655 -20.25 -11.72 -49.69
C ASP A 655 -20.79 -13.15 -49.85
N GLY A 656 -22.12 -13.31 -49.89
CA GLY A 656 -22.76 -14.63 -50.02
C GLY A 656 -24.13 -14.69 -49.37
N GLU A 657 -24.74 -15.88 -49.37
CA GLU A 657 -25.99 -16.17 -48.66
C GLU A 657 -25.73 -17.20 -47.57
N THR A 658 -26.53 -17.14 -46.51
CA THR A 658 -26.53 -18.11 -45.42
C THR A 658 -27.85 -18.86 -45.41
N THR A 659 -27.83 -20.14 -45.02
CA THR A 659 -29.04 -20.98 -44.96
C THR A 659 -29.38 -21.33 -43.51
N VAL A 660 -30.67 -21.57 -43.26
CA VAL A 660 -31.18 -22.13 -42.02
C VAL A 660 -31.96 -23.41 -42.32
N ASP A 661 -31.50 -24.53 -41.79
CA ASP A 661 -32.22 -25.80 -41.85
C ASP A 661 -32.93 -26.05 -40.52
N GLU A 662 -34.26 -26.12 -40.57
CA GLU A 662 -35.08 -26.48 -39.42
C GLU A 662 -35.23 -28.00 -39.32
N LEU A 663 -34.63 -28.60 -38.29
CA LEU A 663 -34.79 -30.02 -37.93
C LEU A 663 -35.80 -30.17 -36.79
N GLN A 664 -36.07 -31.41 -36.38
CA GLN A 664 -37.05 -31.69 -35.32
C GLN A 664 -36.70 -30.95 -34.01
N GLU A 665 -35.47 -31.11 -33.54
CA GLU A 665 -35.02 -30.59 -32.24
C GLU A 665 -34.09 -29.36 -32.37
N THR A 666 -33.58 -29.06 -33.57
CA THR A 666 -32.53 -28.05 -33.77
C THR A 666 -32.76 -27.17 -35.00
N PHE A 667 -32.15 -26.00 -35.00
CA PHE A 667 -31.87 -25.21 -36.20
C PHE A 667 -30.38 -25.33 -36.55
N ILE A 668 -30.04 -25.41 -37.83
CA ILE A 668 -28.66 -25.38 -38.31
C ILE A 668 -28.48 -24.19 -39.25
N LEU A 669 -27.70 -23.21 -38.80
CA LEU A 669 -27.26 -22.09 -39.64
C LEU A 669 -25.97 -22.49 -40.36
N THR A 670 -25.90 -22.26 -41.68
CA THR A 670 -24.72 -22.59 -42.49
C THR A 670 -24.24 -21.39 -43.31
N SER A 671 -22.92 -21.17 -43.32
CA SER A 671 -22.23 -20.22 -44.21
C SER A 671 -20.85 -20.78 -44.59
N GLY A 672 -20.66 -21.13 -45.86
CA GLY A 672 -19.45 -21.82 -46.32
C GLY A 672 -19.17 -23.07 -45.48
N ASP A 673 -17.98 -23.12 -44.88
CA ASP A 673 -17.54 -24.22 -44.00
C ASP A 673 -17.92 -24.01 -42.51
N THR A 674 -18.66 -22.94 -42.18
CA THR A 674 -19.13 -22.64 -40.82
C THR A 674 -20.55 -23.15 -40.62
N LYS A 675 -20.77 -23.90 -39.54
CA LYS A 675 -22.08 -24.40 -39.11
C LYS A 675 -22.33 -24.09 -37.64
N VAL A 676 -23.53 -23.61 -37.33
CA VAL A 676 -23.99 -23.34 -35.96
C VAL A 676 -25.27 -24.11 -35.69
N ARG A 677 -25.24 -25.03 -34.73
CA ARG A 677 -26.42 -25.79 -34.30
C ARG A 677 -27.03 -25.14 -33.05
N ILE A 678 -28.33 -24.85 -33.11
CA ILE A 678 -29.10 -24.23 -32.03
C ILE A 678 -30.21 -25.19 -31.59
N GLU A 679 -30.27 -25.50 -30.30
CA GLU A 679 -31.32 -26.35 -29.71
C GLU A 679 -32.63 -25.58 -29.57
N LYS A 680 -33.74 -26.16 -30.05
CA LYS A 680 -35.06 -25.51 -29.95
C LYS A 680 -35.59 -25.44 -28.52
N ALA A 681 -35.27 -26.45 -27.70
CA ALA A 681 -35.77 -26.54 -26.32
C ALA A 681 -35.19 -25.44 -25.42
N THR A 682 -33.92 -25.08 -25.62
CA THR A 682 -33.19 -24.13 -24.78
C THR A 682 -32.92 -22.80 -25.48
N GLY A 683 -32.94 -22.77 -26.81
CA GLY A 683 -32.52 -21.61 -27.60
C GLY A 683 -31.00 -21.36 -27.56
N THR A 684 -30.20 -22.34 -27.13
CA THR A 684 -28.75 -22.21 -26.98
C THR A 684 -28.02 -22.92 -28.12
N ILE A 685 -26.80 -22.46 -28.41
CA ILE A 685 -25.87 -23.10 -29.33
C ILE A 685 -25.36 -24.39 -28.68
N SER A 686 -25.55 -25.53 -29.35
CA SER A 686 -25.00 -26.83 -28.92
C SER A 686 -23.74 -27.23 -29.67
N GLU A 687 -23.49 -26.68 -30.88
CA GLU A 687 -22.27 -26.96 -31.63
C GLU A 687 -21.91 -25.80 -32.57
N ILE A 688 -20.62 -25.46 -32.65
CA ILE A 688 -20.04 -24.60 -33.68
C ILE A 688 -18.93 -25.39 -34.37
N THR A 689 -19.04 -25.55 -35.69
CA THR A 689 -18.04 -26.24 -36.51
C THR A 689 -17.54 -25.32 -37.61
N VAL A 690 -16.22 -25.23 -37.78
CA VAL A 690 -15.56 -24.49 -38.85
C VAL A 690 -14.53 -25.39 -39.51
N ASN A 691 -14.56 -25.55 -40.84
CA ASN A 691 -13.65 -26.43 -41.58
C ASN A 691 -13.63 -27.88 -41.03
N GLY A 692 -14.79 -28.38 -40.59
CA GLY A 692 -14.92 -29.72 -39.99
C GLY A 692 -14.35 -29.85 -38.57
N LYS A 693 -13.85 -28.78 -37.95
CA LYS A 693 -13.38 -28.76 -36.56
C LYS A 693 -14.41 -28.09 -35.65
N THR A 694 -14.77 -28.76 -34.57
CA THR A 694 -15.72 -28.24 -33.57
C THR A 694 -14.97 -27.51 -32.46
N VAL A 695 -15.54 -26.40 -31.98
CA VAL A 695 -15.08 -25.69 -30.78
C VAL A 695 -15.97 -26.04 -29.59
N ALA A 696 -15.38 -26.11 -28.39
CA ALA A 696 -16.10 -26.47 -27.17
C ALA A 696 -16.96 -25.35 -26.55
N LEU A 697 -17.22 -24.27 -27.29
CA LEU A 697 -18.09 -23.18 -26.84
C LEU A 697 -19.55 -23.58 -27.05
N ASP A 698 -20.28 -23.79 -25.96
CA ASP A 698 -21.66 -24.28 -26.02
C ASP A 698 -22.57 -23.66 -24.94
N ASN A 699 -23.81 -24.16 -24.90
CA ASN A 699 -24.83 -23.86 -23.89
C ASN A 699 -25.13 -22.36 -23.73
N GLY A 700 -24.82 -21.54 -24.73
CA GLY A 700 -25.13 -20.11 -24.76
C GLY A 700 -25.49 -19.66 -26.17
N PRO A 701 -25.92 -18.41 -26.39
CA PRO A 701 -26.18 -17.40 -25.36
C PRO A 701 -27.42 -17.74 -24.51
N ARG A 702 -27.30 -17.59 -23.20
CA ARG A 702 -28.44 -17.65 -22.25
C ARG A 702 -28.32 -16.52 -21.23
N PHE A 703 -29.44 -15.99 -20.74
CA PHE A 703 -29.43 -14.92 -19.74
C PHE A 703 -28.86 -15.40 -18.40
N THR A 704 -28.02 -14.58 -17.76
CA THR A 704 -27.42 -14.90 -16.45
C THR A 704 -28.30 -14.52 -15.26
N GLY A 705 -29.41 -13.81 -15.48
CA GLY A 705 -30.25 -13.26 -14.43
C GLY A 705 -31.66 -12.95 -14.91
N GLY A 706 -32.56 -12.69 -13.96
CA GLY A 706 -33.96 -12.35 -14.25
C GLY A 706 -34.91 -13.56 -14.42
N GLU A 707 -34.42 -14.79 -14.20
CA GLU A 707 -35.20 -16.04 -14.25
C GLU A 707 -36.02 -16.19 -15.56
N LEU A 708 -35.40 -15.81 -16.69
CA LEU A 708 -36.01 -15.87 -18.02
C LEU A 708 -35.91 -17.28 -18.59
N ILE A 709 -37.04 -17.82 -19.05
CA ILE A 709 -37.16 -19.15 -19.64
C ILE A 709 -37.55 -19.00 -21.11
N PRO A 710 -36.96 -19.78 -22.06
CA PRO A 710 -37.38 -19.76 -23.45
C PRO A 710 -38.90 -19.99 -23.60
N GLY A 711 -39.59 -19.06 -24.27
CA GLY A 711 -41.03 -19.08 -24.49
C GLY A 711 -41.45 -19.30 -25.95
N GLY A 712 -40.50 -19.18 -26.89
CA GLY A 712 -40.69 -19.46 -28.31
C GLY A 712 -39.41 -19.21 -29.08
N ILE A 713 -39.21 -19.97 -30.15
CA ILE A 713 -38.06 -19.86 -31.06
C ILE A 713 -38.58 -19.84 -32.50
N GLU A 714 -38.12 -18.87 -33.29
CA GLU A 714 -38.53 -18.70 -34.68
C GLU A 714 -37.35 -18.34 -35.58
N GLN A 715 -37.37 -18.82 -36.82
CA GLN A 715 -36.41 -18.39 -37.82
C GLN A 715 -36.77 -17.01 -38.36
N ILE A 716 -35.75 -16.19 -38.59
CA ILE A 716 -35.88 -14.88 -39.22
C ILE A 716 -34.84 -14.83 -40.35
N VAL A 717 -35.31 -14.54 -41.56
CA VAL A 717 -34.42 -14.29 -42.70
C VAL A 717 -34.52 -12.80 -43.02
N GLU A 718 -33.43 -12.07 -42.78
CA GLU A 718 -33.32 -10.64 -43.05
C GLU A 718 -32.09 -10.40 -43.94
N GLY A 719 -32.35 -10.11 -45.22
CA GLY A 719 -31.30 -9.96 -46.23
C GLY A 719 -30.56 -11.28 -46.48
N ALA A 720 -29.22 -11.24 -46.47
CA ALA A 720 -28.35 -12.40 -46.70
C ALA A 720 -28.01 -13.20 -45.43
N THR A 721 -28.53 -12.79 -44.27
CA THR A 721 -28.21 -13.36 -42.95
C THR A 721 -29.40 -14.17 -42.43
N SER A 722 -29.15 -15.44 -42.16
CA SER A 722 -30.06 -16.35 -41.49
C SER A 722 -29.95 -16.15 -39.98
N ARG A 723 -31.08 -15.96 -39.32
CA ARG A 723 -31.18 -15.72 -37.88
C ARG A 723 -32.21 -16.64 -37.24
N VAL A 724 -32.03 -16.87 -35.94
CA VAL A 724 -33.00 -17.51 -35.06
C VAL A 724 -33.25 -16.58 -33.89
N LYS A 725 -34.51 -16.25 -33.64
CA LYS A 725 -34.95 -15.40 -32.54
C LYS A 725 -35.60 -16.23 -31.46
N ILE A 726 -35.14 -16.02 -30.23
CA ILE A 726 -35.65 -16.62 -29.00
C ILE A 726 -36.39 -15.54 -28.23
N SER A 727 -37.67 -15.76 -27.95
CA SER A 727 -38.49 -14.92 -27.06
C SER A 727 -38.59 -15.59 -25.69
N PHE A 728 -38.62 -14.80 -24.62
CA PHE A 728 -38.59 -15.33 -23.25
C PHE A 728 -39.91 -15.10 -22.50
N ASN A 729 -40.14 -15.97 -21.51
CA ASN A 729 -41.15 -15.84 -20.47
C ASN A 729 -40.46 -15.62 -19.11
N ASP A 730 -41.18 -15.09 -18.13
CA ASP A 730 -40.76 -15.14 -16.74
C ASP A 730 -40.93 -16.55 -16.15
N LYS A 731 -40.44 -16.76 -14.92
CA LYS A 731 -40.58 -18.03 -14.19
C LYS A 731 -42.01 -18.53 -13.99
N ASN A 732 -43.02 -17.64 -14.13
CA ASN A 732 -44.43 -17.98 -13.99
C ASN A 732 -45.10 -18.25 -15.36
N GLY A 733 -44.32 -18.27 -16.45
CA GLY A 733 -44.82 -18.50 -17.81
C GLY A 733 -45.44 -17.25 -18.46
N ARG A 734 -45.30 -16.06 -17.88
CA ARG A 734 -45.78 -14.82 -18.50
C ARG A 734 -44.82 -14.39 -19.61
N LYS A 735 -45.36 -14.09 -20.79
CA LYS A 735 -44.58 -13.57 -21.91
C LYS A 735 -43.86 -12.26 -21.57
N MET A 736 -42.55 -12.26 -21.77
CA MET A 736 -41.68 -11.10 -21.63
C MET A 736 -41.38 -10.56 -23.03
N ASN A 737 -42.37 -9.91 -23.67
CA ASN A 737 -42.33 -9.49 -25.09
C ASN A 737 -41.13 -8.61 -25.49
N ARG A 738 -40.38 -8.10 -24.51
CA ARG A 738 -39.23 -7.22 -24.70
C ARG A 738 -37.91 -7.86 -24.27
N SER A 739 -37.95 -9.13 -23.87
CA SER A 739 -36.78 -9.95 -23.56
C SER A 739 -36.58 -10.99 -24.66
N GLN A 740 -35.50 -10.85 -25.41
CA GLN A 740 -35.21 -11.66 -26.58
C GLN A 740 -33.71 -11.82 -26.80
N ILE A 741 -33.33 -12.93 -27.42
CA ILE A 741 -31.98 -13.17 -27.95
C ILE A 741 -32.14 -13.55 -29.42
N THR A 742 -31.32 -12.97 -30.29
CA THR A 742 -31.24 -13.30 -31.71
C THR A 742 -29.84 -13.82 -32.00
N ILE A 743 -29.77 -15.02 -32.57
CA ILE A 743 -28.53 -15.65 -33.02
C ILE A 743 -28.53 -15.64 -34.54
N GLY A 744 -27.55 -14.99 -35.15
CA GLY A 744 -27.39 -14.89 -36.60
C GLY A 744 -26.06 -15.49 -37.08
N LEU A 745 -26.00 -15.86 -38.36
CA LEU A 745 -24.75 -16.22 -39.02
C LEU A 745 -24.54 -15.33 -40.25
N LEU A 746 -23.49 -14.51 -40.24
CA LEU A 746 -23.12 -13.66 -41.36
C LEU A 746 -22.48 -14.49 -42.49
N PRO A 747 -22.55 -14.04 -43.76
CA PRO A 747 -21.87 -14.69 -44.88
C PRO A 747 -20.37 -14.94 -44.66
N SER A 748 -19.70 -14.06 -43.93
CA SER A 748 -18.29 -14.22 -43.52
C SER A 748 -18.00 -15.32 -42.49
N GLY A 749 -19.03 -15.96 -41.91
CA GLY A 749 -18.91 -16.96 -40.86
C GLY A 749 -18.89 -16.38 -39.44
N TRP A 750 -19.05 -15.07 -39.26
CA TRP A 750 -19.25 -14.47 -37.94
C TRP A 750 -20.64 -14.78 -37.40
N ILE A 751 -20.70 -15.23 -36.14
CA ILE A 751 -21.95 -15.49 -35.42
C ILE A 751 -22.35 -14.20 -34.73
N GLU A 752 -23.52 -13.66 -35.06
CA GLU A 752 -24.10 -12.47 -34.44
C GLU A 752 -24.94 -12.90 -33.22
N VAL A 753 -24.76 -12.23 -32.08
CA VAL A 753 -25.64 -12.34 -30.91
C VAL A 753 -26.13 -10.94 -30.56
N ASP A 754 -27.44 -10.73 -30.70
CA ASP A 754 -28.13 -9.50 -30.34
C ASP A 754 -29.19 -9.82 -29.29
N TYR A 755 -29.10 -9.19 -28.13
CA TYR A 755 -30.00 -9.48 -27.02
C TYR A 755 -30.49 -8.20 -26.33
N GLN A 756 -31.67 -8.33 -25.75
CA GLN A 756 -32.22 -7.33 -24.85
C GLN A 756 -33.09 -8.01 -23.79
N PHE A 757 -33.23 -7.41 -22.63
CA PHE A 757 -34.07 -7.90 -21.55
C PHE A 757 -34.83 -6.75 -20.88
N ASP A 758 -36.04 -7.02 -20.43
CA ASP A 758 -36.88 -6.05 -19.71
C ASP A 758 -37.24 -6.64 -18.34
N VAL A 759 -36.22 -6.84 -17.51
CA VAL A 759 -36.37 -7.31 -16.12
C VAL A 759 -36.12 -6.15 -15.16
N GLY A 760 -37.00 -6.00 -14.18
CA GLY A 760 -36.87 -4.97 -13.15
C GLY A 760 -36.36 -5.55 -11.84
N GLY A 761 -35.67 -4.72 -11.04
CA GLY A 761 -35.19 -5.11 -9.72
C GLY A 761 -33.67 -5.09 -9.60
N TYR A 762 -33.17 -5.71 -8.53
CA TYR A 762 -31.74 -5.75 -8.20
C TYR A 762 -31.09 -7.03 -8.74
N HIS A 763 -29.91 -6.88 -9.31
CA HIS A 763 -29.13 -7.96 -9.89
C HIS A 763 -27.65 -7.81 -9.52
N ASP A 764 -27.03 -8.89 -9.05
CA ASP A 764 -25.58 -8.95 -8.88
C ASP A 764 -24.89 -8.91 -10.23
N HIS A 765 -25.37 -9.71 -11.19
CA HIS A 765 -24.92 -9.66 -12.57
C HIS A 765 -26.10 -9.92 -13.51
N ILE A 766 -26.01 -9.38 -14.73
CA ILE A 766 -26.99 -9.67 -15.79
C ILE A 766 -26.36 -9.45 -17.17
N GLY A 767 -26.70 -10.32 -18.12
CA GLY A 767 -26.21 -10.33 -19.48
C GLY A 767 -26.39 -11.72 -20.07
N VAL A 768 -25.49 -12.14 -20.97
CA VAL A 768 -25.51 -13.48 -21.57
C VAL A 768 -24.24 -14.27 -21.26
N THR A 769 -24.37 -15.59 -21.11
CA THR A 769 -23.26 -16.49 -20.80
C THR A 769 -23.20 -17.72 -21.71
N PHE A 770 -22.02 -18.33 -21.73
CA PHE A 770 -21.63 -19.52 -22.46
C PHE A 770 -20.81 -20.43 -21.54
N ASN A 771 -20.77 -21.70 -21.88
CA ASN A 771 -19.84 -22.64 -21.27
C ASN A 771 -18.60 -22.78 -22.16
N TYR A 772 -17.44 -22.89 -21.52
CA TYR A 772 -16.19 -23.26 -22.18
C TYR A 772 -15.30 -24.03 -21.18
N PRO A 773 -14.66 -25.14 -21.57
CA PRO A 773 -13.77 -25.89 -20.71
C PRO A 773 -12.49 -25.11 -20.40
N GLU A 774 -12.26 -24.82 -19.13
CA GLU A 774 -11.13 -24.02 -18.66
C GLU A 774 -9.78 -24.67 -18.99
N GLU A 775 -9.68 -26.00 -18.92
CA GLU A 775 -8.47 -26.76 -19.22
C GLU A 775 -8.01 -26.65 -20.67
N LYS A 776 -8.85 -26.10 -21.56
CA LYS A 776 -8.49 -25.84 -22.96
C LYS A 776 -7.90 -24.45 -23.20
N VAL A 777 -7.90 -23.56 -22.21
CA VAL A 777 -7.47 -22.16 -22.35
C VAL A 777 -5.95 -22.03 -22.16
N LYS A 778 -5.32 -21.23 -23.02
CA LYS A 778 -3.90 -20.89 -22.93
C LYS A 778 -3.67 -19.44 -22.53
N GLY A 779 -4.52 -18.53 -22.99
CA GLY A 779 -4.36 -17.11 -22.75
C GLY A 779 -5.45 -16.29 -23.42
N VAL A 780 -5.38 -14.97 -23.25
CA VAL A 780 -6.32 -14.02 -23.85
C VAL A 780 -5.61 -12.75 -24.27
N ARG A 781 -6.02 -12.20 -25.41
CA ARG A 781 -5.73 -10.82 -25.81
C ARG A 781 -7.03 -10.05 -25.92
N TRP A 782 -7.16 -8.86 -25.35
CA TRP A 782 -8.38 -8.06 -25.46
C TRP A 782 -8.11 -6.57 -25.59
N LEU A 783 -9.05 -5.87 -26.21
CA LEU A 783 -9.12 -4.41 -26.23
C LEU A 783 -10.19 -3.97 -25.24
N GLY A 784 -9.80 -3.26 -24.18
CA GLY A 784 -10.72 -2.81 -23.15
C GLY A 784 -9.98 -2.33 -21.89
N ASN A 785 -10.71 -2.15 -20.80
CA ASN A 785 -10.08 -1.81 -19.53
C ASN A 785 -9.36 -3.03 -18.93
N GLY A 786 -8.13 -2.82 -18.44
CA GLY A 786 -7.30 -3.88 -17.89
C GLY A 786 -5.98 -3.37 -17.28
N PRO A 787 -5.05 -4.29 -16.97
CA PRO A 787 -5.14 -5.75 -17.20
C PRO A 787 -5.84 -6.53 -16.07
N TYR A 788 -5.99 -5.90 -14.90
CA TYR A 788 -6.58 -6.50 -13.69
C TYR A 788 -8.10 -6.62 -13.78
N ARG A 789 -8.66 -7.59 -13.05
CA ARG A 789 -10.11 -7.73 -12.89
C ARG A 789 -10.70 -6.57 -12.08
N VAL A 790 -11.94 -6.23 -12.39
CA VAL A 790 -12.71 -5.17 -11.72
C VAL A 790 -13.89 -5.73 -10.95
N TRP A 791 -14.40 -4.90 -10.03
CA TRP A 791 -15.68 -5.11 -9.34
C TRP A 791 -16.57 -3.91 -9.60
N LYS A 792 -17.88 -4.04 -9.39
CA LYS A 792 -18.81 -2.90 -9.55
C LYS A 792 -18.38 -1.66 -8.74
N ASN A 793 -17.88 -1.88 -7.53
CA ASN A 793 -17.38 -0.84 -6.63
C ASN A 793 -15.86 -0.63 -6.72
N ARG A 794 -15.21 -1.15 -7.77
CA ARG A 794 -13.78 -1.00 -8.05
C ARG A 794 -13.52 -0.94 -9.56
N LEU A 795 -14.07 0.07 -10.22
CA LEU A 795 -13.91 0.29 -11.67
C LEU A 795 -12.69 1.15 -12.03
N LYS A 796 -12.12 1.87 -11.06
CA LYS A 796 -10.92 2.72 -11.21
C LYS A 796 -9.63 1.91 -11.06
N GLY A 797 -8.53 2.40 -11.62
CA GLY A 797 -7.20 1.78 -11.60
C GLY A 797 -6.85 0.99 -12.86
N VAL A 798 -7.85 0.61 -13.65
CA VAL A 798 -7.66 -0.03 -14.96
C VAL A 798 -7.61 1.01 -16.07
N ARG A 799 -6.94 0.68 -17.17
CA ARG A 799 -6.81 1.57 -18.34
C ARG A 799 -7.28 0.90 -19.62
N PHE A 800 -7.87 1.68 -20.52
CA PHE A 800 -8.30 1.19 -21.82
C PHE A 800 -7.07 0.98 -22.72
N ASN A 801 -6.79 -0.26 -23.11
CA ASN A 801 -5.65 -0.60 -23.96
C ASN A 801 -5.85 -1.97 -24.62
N ILE A 802 -4.90 -2.36 -25.48
CA ILE A 802 -4.71 -3.76 -25.87
C ILE A 802 -3.91 -4.44 -24.75
N TRP A 803 -4.49 -5.47 -24.17
CA TRP A 803 -3.88 -6.28 -23.12
C TRP A 803 -3.75 -7.73 -23.60
N GLU A 804 -2.71 -8.41 -23.12
CA GLU A 804 -2.48 -9.83 -23.40
C GLU A 804 -1.91 -10.49 -22.13
N LYS A 805 -2.43 -11.67 -21.79
CA LYS A 805 -1.93 -12.47 -20.67
C LYS A 805 -2.13 -13.97 -20.89
N GLU A 806 -1.14 -14.74 -20.45
CA GLU A 806 -1.23 -16.19 -20.34
C GLU A 806 -2.21 -16.60 -19.24
N TYR A 807 -2.73 -17.82 -19.36
CA TYR A 807 -3.61 -18.40 -18.36
C TYR A 807 -2.88 -18.56 -17.00
N ASN A 808 -3.56 -18.16 -15.93
CA ASN A 808 -3.18 -18.45 -14.55
C ASN A 808 -4.43 -18.63 -13.70
N ASN A 809 -4.30 -19.29 -12.55
CA ASN A 809 -5.40 -19.47 -11.60
C ASN A 809 -5.06 -18.84 -10.25
N THR A 810 -4.66 -17.56 -10.30
CA THR A 810 -4.24 -16.83 -9.11
C THR A 810 -5.41 -16.64 -8.15
N VAL A 811 -5.26 -17.20 -6.96
CA VAL A 811 -6.06 -16.89 -5.78
C VAL A 811 -5.27 -15.88 -4.96
N THR A 812 -5.69 -14.63 -5.02
CA THR A 812 -5.08 -13.49 -4.31
C THR A 812 -4.90 -13.81 -2.82
N GLY A 813 -3.70 -13.58 -2.28
CA GLY A 813 -3.33 -13.89 -0.89
C GLY A 813 -2.97 -15.35 -0.59
N GLU A 814 -3.17 -16.26 -1.56
CA GLU A 814 -2.64 -17.65 -1.52
C GLU A 814 -1.62 -17.91 -2.63
N SER A 815 -1.64 -17.09 -3.69
CA SER A 815 -0.72 -17.11 -4.83
C SER A 815 -0.62 -15.70 -5.43
N TRP A 816 0.54 -15.36 -6.00
CA TRP A 816 0.87 -13.97 -6.37
C TRP A 816 1.30 -13.83 -7.85
N ILE A 817 0.65 -14.56 -8.76
CA ILE A 817 0.88 -14.43 -10.21
C ILE A 817 -0.08 -13.38 -10.77
N TYR A 818 0.37 -12.13 -10.87
CA TYR A 818 -0.44 -11.02 -11.37
C TYR A 818 -0.05 -10.58 -12.80
N PRO A 819 -1.01 -10.04 -13.58
CA PRO A 819 -2.43 -9.86 -13.26
C PRO A 819 -3.21 -11.18 -13.28
N GLU A 820 -4.26 -11.28 -12.45
CA GLU A 820 -5.12 -12.47 -12.41
C GLU A 820 -5.77 -12.69 -13.77
N PHE A 821 -5.82 -13.93 -14.24
CA PHE A 821 -6.51 -14.25 -15.49
C PHE A 821 -8.03 -14.05 -15.36
N LYS A 822 -8.59 -14.62 -14.29
CA LYS A 822 -10.03 -14.83 -14.10
C LYS A 822 -10.77 -13.62 -13.53
N GLY A 823 -12.04 -13.47 -13.86
CA GLY A 823 -12.94 -12.44 -13.29
C GLY A 823 -13.58 -11.51 -14.32
N PHE A 824 -13.98 -10.30 -13.89
CA PHE A 824 -14.64 -9.31 -14.75
C PHE A 824 -13.67 -8.28 -15.33
N HIS A 825 -13.87 -7.91 -16.60
CA HIS A 825 -13.12 -6.88 -17.32
C HIS A 825 -14.12 -5.89 -17.94
N SER A 826 -13.95 -4.60 -17.70
CA SER A 826 -14.92 -3.58 -18.12
C SER A 826 -14.61 -2.98 -19.49
N ASN A 827 -15.66 -2.46 -20.14
CA ASN A 827 -15.56 -1.70 -21.38
C ASN A 827 -14.76 -2.44 -22.47
N VAL A 828 -15.10 -3.71 -22.70
CA VAL A 828 -14.37 -4.57 -23.65
C VAL A 828 -14.95 -4.40 -25.05
N TYR A 829 -14.09 -4.20 -26.05
CA TYR A 829 -14.47 -4.03 -27.46
C TYR A 829 -14.15 -5.27 -28.29
N ALA A 830 -13.10 -5.99 -27.95
CA ALA A 830 -12.73 -7.24 -28.62
C ALA A 830 -11.91 -8.14 -27.69
N ALA A 831 -12.01 -9.45 -27.86
CA ALA A 831 -11.18 -10.43 -27.17
C ALA A 831 -10.88 -11.64 -28.07
N ASP A 832 -9.63 -12.05 -28.14
CA ASP A 832 -9.14 -13.28 -28.75
C ASP A 832 -8.75 -14.25 -27.60
N LEU A 833 -9.55 -15.30 -27.39
CA LEU A 833 -9.24 -16.37 -26.45
C LEU A 833 -8.41 -17.45 -27.16
N PHE A 834 -7.16 -17.62 -26.75
CA PHE A 834 -6.26 -18.62 -27.29
C PHE A 834 -6.47 -19.95 -26.57
N THR A 835 -6.73 -21.01 -27.33
CA THR A 835 -7.06 -22.33 -26.76
C THR A 835 -6.17 -23.43 -27.35
N HIS A 836 -6.38 -24.68 -26.95
CA HIS A 836 -5.77 -25.85 -27.60
C HIS A 836 -6.41 -26.21 -28.95
N GLU A 837 -7.59 -25.68 -29.26
CA GLU A 837 -8.40 -26.04 -30.45
C GLU A 837 -8.26 -24.98 -31.56
N GLY A 838 -8.06 -23.72 -31.18
CA GLY A 838 -7.93 -22.59 -32.09
C GLY A 838 -8.01 -21.27 -31.33
N VAL A 839 -8.52 -20.24 -31.98
CA VAL A 839 -8.83 -18.94 -31.38
C VAL A 839 -10.33 -18.70 -31.41
N VAL A 840 -10.91 -18.43 -30.24
CA VAL A 840 -12.31 -17.99 -30.12
C VAL A 840 -12.31 -16.47 -29.98
N LYS A 841 -12.90 -15.79 -30.96
CA LYS A 841 -12.93 -14.33 -31.03
C LYS A 841 -14.28 -13.81 -30.58
N PHE A 842 -14.27 -12.75 -29.79
CA PHE A 842 -15.42 -11.94 -29.43
C PHE A 842 -15.19 -10.51 -29.93
N VAL A 843 -16.17 -9.92 -30.58
CA VAL A 843 -16.19 -8.48 -30.91
C VAL A 843 -17.47 -7.89 -30.37
N ILE A 844 -17.34 -6.94 -29.46
CA ILE A 844 -18.47 -6.29 -28.77
C ILE A 844 -18.83 -5.02 -29.53
N ALA A 845 -20.11 -4.87 -29.87
CA ALA A 845 -20.67 -3.77 -30.64
C ALA A 845 -21.66 -2.94 -29.80
N SER A 846 -21.46 -2.91 -28.48
CA SER A 846 -22.24 -2.08 -27.55
C SER A 846 -21.33 -1.60 -26.42
N ASP A 847 -21.42 -0.33 -26.07
CA ASP A 847 -20.56 0.26 -25.05
C ASP A 847 -20.87 -0.28 -23.65
N HIS A 848 -19.89 -0.13 -22.75
CA HIS A 848 -20.00 -0.41 -21.31
C HIS A 848 -20.33 -1.86 -20.94
N LEU A 849 -20.20 -2.81 -21.88
CA LEU A 849 -20.30 -4.22 -21.55
C LEU A 849 -19.03 -4.73 -20.86
N PHE A 850 -19.22 -5.74 -20.02
CA PHE A 850 -18.16 -6.43 -19.31
C PHE A 850 -17.93 -7.81 -19.92
N LEU A 851 -16.69 -8.25 -19.93
CA LEU A 851 -16.32 -9.63 -20.21
C LEU A 851 -16.07 -10.34 -18.87
N HIS A 852 -16.74 -11.46 -18.65
CA HIS A 852 -16.41 -12.41 -17.59
C HIS A 852 -15.54 -13.50 -18.19
N LEU A 853 -14.29 -13.56 -17.75
CA LEU A 853 -13.31 -14.59 -18.11
C LEU A 853 -13.18 -15.57 -16.95
N PHE A 854 -14.02 -16.61 -16.90
CA PHE A 854 -14.01 -17.69 -15.91
C PHE A 854 -14.19 -17.22 -14.45
N THR A 855 -14.72 -18.11 -13.62
CA THR A 855 -14.91 -17.84 -12.19
C THR A 855 -13.61 -18.10 -11.42
N PRO A 856 -13.06 -17.12 -10.68
CA PRO A 856 -11.91 -17.33 -9.81
C PRO A 856 -12.19 -18.38 -8.73
N ASP A 857 -11.16 -19.14 -8.35
CA ASP A 857 -11.26 -20.02 -7.18
C ASP A 857 -11.34 -19.20 -5.89
N ASN A 858 -12.06 -19.73 -4.91
CA ASN A 858 -12.18 -19.10 -3.60
C ASN A 858 -10.96 -19.45 -2.72
N PRO A 859 -10.49 -18.51 -1.88
CA PRO A 859 -9.50 -18.81 -0.85
C PRO A 859 -9.99 -19.94 0.06
N GLN A 860 -9.08 -20.89 0.34
CA GLN A 860 -9.36 -22.12 1.07
C GLN A 860 -9.56 -21.87 2.57
N ARG A 861 -8.79 -20.92 3.15
CA ARG A 861 -8.79 -20.63 4.59
C ARG A 861 -9.50 -19.32 4.93
N ARG A 862 -10.53 -18.92 4.17
CA ARG A 862 -11.30 -17.70 4.46
C ARG A 862 -12.17 -17.85 5.72
N ASN A 863 -12.38 -16.74 6.41
CA ASN A 863 -13.20 -16.67 7.62
C ASN A 863 -14.70 -16.49 7.34
N ASN A 864 -15.06 -15.83 6.23
CA ASN A 864 -16.43 -15.60 5.79
C ASN A 864 -16.45 -15.40 4.26
N ASP A 865 -17.63 -15.12 3.70
CA ASP A 865 -17.84 -14.95 2.26
C ASP A 865 -17.92 -13.47 1.82
N ASN A 866 -17.58 -12.51 2.67
CA ASN A 866 -17.72 -11.08 2.36
C ASN A 866 -16.83 -10.63 1.20
N THR A 867 -15.64 -11.22 1.07
CA THR A 867 -14.66 -10.90 0.02
C THR A 867 -14.88 -11.67 -1.27
N LEU A 868 -15.96 -12.46 -1.37
CA LEU A 868 -16.27 -13.24 -2.56
C LEU A 868 -17.15 -12.45 -3.54
N GLY A 869 -16.77 -12.49 -4.82
CA GLY A 869 -17.62 -12.02 -5.92
C GLY A 869 -18.74 -13.01 -6.25
N ILE A 870 -19.83 -12.51 -6.83
CA ILE A 870 -20.94 -13.33 -7.34
C ILE A 870 -20.85 -13.36 -8.86
N PHE A 871 -20.55 -14.54 -9.40
CA PHE A 871 -20.31 -14.75 -10.83
C PHE A 871 -21.46 -15.52 -11.50
N PRO A 872 -21.66 -15.34 -12.84
CA PRO A 872 -22.51 -16.23 -13.63
C PRO A 872 -22.12 -17.71 -13.51
N ASP A 873 -23.08 -18.59 -13.76
CA ASP A 873 -22.90 -20.05 -13.78
C ASP A 873 -22.05 -20.55 -14.97
N GLY A 874 -22.09 -19.83 -16.10
CA GLY A 874 -21.24 -20.08 -17.26
C GLY A 874 -19.85 -19.41 -17.15
N GLN A 875 -18.88 -19.96 -17.87
CA GLN A 875 -17.46 -19.59 -17.77
C GLN A 875 -17.04 -18.43 -18.67
N LEU A 876 -17.82 -18.08 -19.69
CA LEU A 876 -17.57 -16.93 -20.55
C LEU A 876 -18.85 -16.13 -20.69
N SER A 877 -18.83 -14.85 -20.32
CA SER A 877 -20.06 -14.03 -20.33
C SER A 877 -19.81 -12.62 -20.86
N VAL A 878 -20.81 -12.09 -21.58
CA VAL A 878 -20.90 -10.68 -21.94
C VAL A 878 -22.00 -10.07 -21.09
N LEU A 879 -21.63 -9.17 -20.19
CA LEU A 879 -22.49 -8.69 -19.11
C LEU A 879 -22.79 -7.20 -19.23
N ASN A 880 -24.01 -6.81 -18.84
CA ASN A 880 -24.44 -5.42 -18.66
C ASN A 880 -24.22 -4.94 -17.22
N ALA A 881 -24.16 -5.86 -16.27
CA ALA A 881 -23.87 -5.58 -14.87
C ALA A 881 -23.04 -6.70 -14.25
N ILE A 882 -22.19 -6.33 -13.30
CA ILE A 882 -21.31 -7.22 -12.53
C ILE A 882 -21.48 -6.96 -11.02
N SER A 883 -21.04 -7.91 -10.20
CA SER A 883 -21.24 -7.83 -8.75
C SER A 883 -20.23 -6.87 -8.10
N PRO A 884 -20.60 -6.21 -6.98
CA PRO A 884 -19.65 -5.60 -6.08
C PRO A 884 -18.95 -6.66 -5.21
N VAL A 885 -17.93 -6.26 -4.44
CA VAL A 885 -17.23 -7.10 -3.44
C VAL A 885 -17.15 -6.38 -2.09
N GLY A 886 -17.06 -7.14 -0.98
CA GLY A 886 -17.00 -6.62 0.40
C GLY A 886 -15.59 -6.27 0.88
N THR A 887 -15.31 -6.57 2.15
CA THR A 887 -14.01 -6.55 2.86
C THR A 887 -13.99 -7.70 3.90
N LYS A 888 -12.91 -7.87 4.69
CA LYS A 888 -12.87 -8.87 5.80
C LYS A 888 -14.06 -8.76 6.76
N PHE A 889 -14.46 -7.53 7.08
CA PHE A 889 -15.45 -7.25 8.13
C PHE A 889 -16.82 -6.86 7.58
N GLN A 890 -16.90 -6.41 6.33
CA GLN A 890 -18.12 -5.80 5.78
C GLN A 890 -18.53 -6.45 4.46
N GLN A 891 -19.82 -6.66 4.29
CA GLN A 891 -20.40 -7.03 3.01
C GLN A 891 -20.39 -5.83 2.07
N ALA A 892 -20.38 -6.09 0.76
CA ALA A 892 -20.39 -5.04 -0.27
C ALA A 892 -21.42 -3.93 0.00
N ARG A 893 -22.65 -4.28 0.37
CA ARG A 893 -23.75 -3.33 0.60
C ARG A 893 -23.51 -2.28 1.72
N GLU A 894 -22.47 -2.47 2.53
CA GLU A 894 -22.09 -1.59 3.65
C GLU A 894 -21.02 -0.57 3.24
N LEU A 895 -20.44 -0.72 2.04
CA LEU A 895 -19.31 0.08 1.52
C LEU A 895 -19.75 1.26 0.64
N GLY A 896 -21.01 1.68 0.74
CA GLY A 896 -21.52 2.87 0.06
C GLY A 896 -22.38 2.60 -1.18
N PRO A 897 -22.80 3.68 -1.89
CA PRO A 897 -23.71 3.61 -3.02
C PRO A 897 -23.25 2.78 -4.23
N GLN A 898 -21.98 2.85 -4.63
CA GLN A 898 -21.44 2.08 -5.77
C GLN A 898 -21.41 0.58 -5.47
N SER A 899 -21.41 0.21 -4.19
CA SER A 899 -21.34 -1.16 -3.71
C SER A 899 -22.70 -1.86 -3.58
N GLN A 900 -23.79 -1.20 -3.98
CA GLN A 900 -25.11 -1.82 -4.07
C GLN A 900 -25.24 -2.70 -5.31
N GLN A 901 -26.20 -3.62 -5.33
CA GLN A 901 -26.58 -4.37 -6.54
C GLN A 901 -27.05 -3.42 -7.66
N SER A 902 -26.94 -3.87 -8.90
CA SER A 902 -27.40 -3.07 -10.05
C SER A 902 -28.92 -3.10 -10.13
N TYR A 903 -29.53 -1.92 -10.09
CA TYR A 903 -30.98 -1.78 -10.19
C TYR A 903 -31.40 -1.49 -11.62
N LEU A 904 -32.24 -2.35 -12.18
CA LEU A 904 -32.80 -2.20 -13.51
C LEU A 904 -34.25 -1.71 -13.41
N LEU A 905 -34.59 -0.71 -14.23
CA LEU A 905 -35.96 -0.23 -14.38
C LEU A 905 -36.65 -0.96 -15.53
N SER A 906 -37.76 -1.64 -15.23
CA SER A 906 -38.67 -2.17 -16.24
C SER A 906 -39.86 -1.22 -16.44
N ARG A 907 -39.89 -0.54 -17.59
CA ARG A 907 -40.99 0.36 -18.01
C ARG A 907 -41.19 0.31 -19.51
N GLY A 908 -42.45 0.23 -19.95
CA GLY A 908 -42.83 0.07 -21.36
C GLY A 908 -42.40 1.17 -22.34
N HIS A 909 -41.94 2.32 -21.87
CA HIS A 909 -41.51 3.47 -22.70
C HIS A 909 -40.00 3.71 -22.72
N LEU A 910 -39.23 3.01 -21.88
CA LEU A 910 -37.75 3.06 -21.91
C LEU A 910 -37.24 2.01 -22.90
N GLN A 911 -36.11 2.22 -23.57
CA GLN A 911 -35.47 1.12 -24.31
C GLN A 911 -34.97 0.06 -23.31
N PRO A 912 -35.16 -1.24 -23.59
CA PRO A 912 -34.69 -2.28 -22.69
C PRO A 912 -33.16 -2.35 -22.73
N PRO A 913 -32.48 -2.59 -21.60
CA PRO A 913 -31.06 -2.89 -21.63
C PRO A 913 -30.78 -4.10 -22.52
N GLY A 914 -29.60 -4.13 -23.13
CA GLY A 914 -29.22 -5.16 -24.07
C GLY A 914 -27.78 -5.03 -24.51
N GLY A 915 -27.40 -5.82 -25.50
CA GLY A 915 -26.06 -5.79 -26.06
C GLY A 915 -26.01 -6.55 -27.38
N LYS A 916 -25.07 -6.15 -28.22
CA LYS A 916 -24.76 -6.81 -29.48
C LYS A 916 -23.29 -7.17 -29.52
N PHE A 917 -22.98 -8.40 -29.90
CA PHE A 917 -21.61 -8.86 -30.09
C PHE A 917 -21.54 -9.96 -31.14
N TYR A 918 -20.32 -10.26 -31.57
CA TYR A 918 -20.02 -11.23 -32.62
C TYR A 918 -19.02 -12.26 -32.10
N ILE A 919 -19.20 -13.53 -32.50
CA ILE A 919 -18.29 -14.63 -32.19
C ILE A 919 -17.72 -15.20 -33.49
N ARG A 920 -16.45 -15.57 -33.49
CA ARG A 920 -15.85 -16.37 -34.57
C ARG A 920 -14.86 -17.37 -34.01
N TYR A 921 -14.88 -18.57 -34.58
CA TYR A 921 -13.89 -19.60 -34.29
C TYR A 921 -12.92 -19.75 -35.45
N ASN A 922 -11.62 -19.62 -35.14
CA ASN A 922 -10.54 -19.85 -36.09
C ASN A 922 -9.75 -21.10 -35.63
N PRO A 923 -10.01 -22.28 -36.21
CA PRO A 923 -9.26 -23.48 -35.85
C PRO A 923 -7.79 -23.39 -36.28
N TYR A 924 -6.90 -24.06 -35.55
CA TYR A 924 -5.48 -24.21 -35.96
C TYR A 924 -5.29 -25.06 -37.21
#